data_AF-A0A6A8A5G6-F1
#
_entry.id   AF-A0A6A8A5G6-F1
#
_cell.length_a   1.000
_cell.length_b   1.000
_cell.length_c   1.000
_cell.angle_alpha   90.00
_cell.angle_beta   90.00
_cell.angle_gamma   90.00
#
_symmetry.space_group_name_H-M   'P 1'
#
loop_
_entity.id
_entity.type
_entity.pdbx_description
1 polymer ?
#
loop_
_entity_poly.entity_id
_entity_poly.type
_entity_poly.pdbx_seq_one_letter_code
_entity_poly.pdbx_strand_id
1 'polypeptide(L)'
;MKRVAFSDAEIADHGDFENIGLYGQEATDKVWLDAIGYPAHWAAFTVAQKSAQEITVSAGRYVAGEIVYEQAAPIDLNLQVRIPAAASDQRWVAILLRGEEVEESENRPFETSEDPETSVIVQRTAPKTINRKVSMIVQAGEANPVPTKPVVAPTDACIAYVLLTSSGIEAIEPGNDSRVKTLYEVEGRVTSLEVDLSGLFLRTETIETQIVNIWGKLDEIPRPVIIRQMQRDIGAARLKIELPDEARAYVYDQGLVMTQWDNAHVDWLARIEEGVRFGFAATNQTRLEVLAEDDPKVAFRGRRMVPAFDEVTRIANTSMDATLNISQLVHTETTLVRKEVSRIRMTYGPTQWACENQAGWAGLGGDARAGQMLNVGGETFEIVYQDANIGPGHQTYGVRQIRYEIYADPYWEYVTEDIGVNGSIYGQSFLVAQPMQLTSIDLAFARVGADGDVHVFVVETTNAGTPKFDAVLAQGILPHGNLVVGWNKCVMPITLLESGKRYAIVTITTGAHALYVSGANKYTGGTQFITTDGAFAQGSTETDICFRLNAARYRSPRTVIPMQALNLADGMTQIDMLYAGWVPGGCQLAWEIRPAGTDHWVELDDGDPSTNPLVGLPASVELRMVMMGTADLQPMIQLDEKAVSRASRNRATMVGVTKSFPFGVSTTSIVTQITVDAFDAARHTFTPSIMVGATTVAPTTTQVTIDPLRPTRRTYLSTYVLGAATTAARIKVAANTNNVVSVPFVQDVFISAL
;
A
#
# COMPACT_ATOMS: atom_id res chain seq x y z
N MET A 1 -54.11 63.64 27.41
CA MET A 1 -54.30 64.34 28.71
C MET A 1 -55.74 64.85 28.77
N LYS A 2 -56.39 64.75 29.92
CA LYS A 2 -57.76 65.24 30.12
C LYS A 2 -57.71 66.68 30.63
N ARG A 3 -58.69 67.51 30.26
CA ARG A 3 -58.85 68.89 30.73
C ARG A 3 -60.33 69.13 30.99
N VAL A 4 -60.65 69.74 32.14
CA VAL A 4 -61.99 70.28 32.41
C VAL A 4 -62.15 71.58 31.62
N ALA A 5 -63.24 71.67 30.85
CA ALA A 5 -63.59 72.84 30.07
C ALA A 5 -64.85 73.46 30.66
N PHE A 6 -64.87 74.77 30.85
CA PHE A 6 -66.03 75.52 31.33
C PHE A 6 -66.57 76.39 30.20
N SER A 7 -67.89 76.53 30.12
CA SER A 7 -68.57 77.50 29.24
C SER A 7 -69.09 78.71 30.02
N ASP A 8 -69.24 79.87 29.35
CA ASP A 8 -69.48 81.18 30.00
C ASP A 8 -70.73 81.28 30.90
N ALA A 9 -71.70 80.36 30.78
CA ALA A 9 -72.95 80.37 31.54
C ALA A 9 -73.22 79.07 32.32
N GLU A 10 -72.21 78.21 32.45
CA GLU A 10 -72.33 76.92 33.14
C GLU A 10 -72.18 77.06 34.66
N ILE A 11 -73.05 76.36 35.40
CA ILE A 11 -72.93 76.23 36.85
C ILE A 11 -71.96 75.09 37.11
N ALA A 12 -70.73 75.42 37.53
CA ALA A 12 -69.74 74.42 37.88
C ALA A 12 -70.14 73.64 39.13
N ASP A 13 -70.03 72.31 39.08
CA ASP A 13 -70.27 71.43 40.22
C ASP A 13 -68.96 71.17 40.98
N HIS A 14 -69.06 70.71 42.22
CA HIS A 14 -67.89 70.33 43.04
C HIS A 14 -66.99 69.32 42.33
N GLY A 15 -67.59 68.36 41.61
CA GLY A 15 -66.87 67.36 40.84
C GLY A 15 -65.99 67.94 39.72
N ASP A 16 -66.36 69.09 39.15
CA ASP A 16 -65.55 69.74 38.10
C ASP A 16 -64.23 70.29 38.67
N PHE A 17 -64.28 70.85 39.89
CA PHE A 17 -63.09 71.35 40.58
C PHE A 17 -62.21 70.21 41.08
N GLU A 18 -62.80 69.11 41.55
CA GLU A 18 -62.06 67.90 41.92
C GLU A 18 -61.33 67.30 40.71
N ASN A 19 -62.01 67.24 39.56
CA ASN A 19 -61.45 66.73 38.31
C ASN A 19 -60.27 67.55 37.79
N ILE A 20 -60.22 68.87 38.02
CA ILE A 20 -59.04 69.70 37.67
C ILE A 20 -57.79 69.21 38.41
N GLY A 21 -57.92 68.94 39.71
CA GLY A 21 -56.82 68.43 40.53
C GLY A 21 -56.40 67.02 40.12
N LEU A 22 -57.37 66.11 39.99
CA LEU A 22 -57.13 64.72 39.60
C LEU A 22 -56.49 64.59 38.22
N TYR A 23 -56.94 65.35 37.22
CA TYR A 23 -56.35 65.30 35.87
C TYR A 23 -54.95 65.91 35.82
N GLY A 24 -54.66 66.93 36.64
CA GLY A 24 -53.31 67.49 36.79
C GLY A 24 -52.33 66.49 37.43
N GLN A 25 -52.80 65.79 38.46
CA GLN A 25 -52.04 64.74 39.13
C GLN A 25 -51.81 63.53 38.19
N GLU A 26 -52.86 63.04 37.52
CA GLU A 26 -52.78 61.93 36.54
C GLU A 26 -51.81 62.25 35.40
N ALA A 27 -51.78 63.50 34.91
CA ALA A 27 -50.84 63.91 33.88
C ALA A 27 -49.39 63.88 34.38
N THR A 28 -49.14 64.29 35.61
CA THR A 28 -47.80 64.29 36.22
C THR A 28 -47.32 62.87 36.49
N ASP A 29 -48.18 62.01 37.06
CA ASP A 29 -47.86 60.61 37.36
C ASP A 29 -47.51 59.83 36.09
N LYS A 30 -48.26 60.04 34.99
CA LYS A 30 -47.95 59.42 33.69
C LYS A 30 -46.62 59.87 33.10
N VAL A 31 -46.23 61.13 33.30
CA VAL A 31 -44.90 61.60 32.86
C VAL A 31 -43.79 60.86 33.62
N TRP A 32 -43.96 60.62 34.92
CA TRP A 32 -43.01 59.82 35.70
C TRP A 32 -42.98 58.36 35.27
N LEU A 33 -44.13 57.77 34.96
CA LEU A 33 -44.21 56.40 34.44
C LEU A 33 -43.51 56.25 33.08
N ASP A 34 -43.87 57.08 32.11
CA ASP A 34 -43.46 56.91 30.72
C ASP A 34 -42.00 57.34 30.48
N ALA A 35 -41.53 58.40 31.16
CA ALA A 35 -40.19 58.94 30.94
C ALA A 35 -39.11 58.34 31.86
N ILE A 36 -39.49 57.83 33.03
CA ILE A 36 -38.53 57.40 34.07
C ILE A 36 -38.78 55.93 34.47
N GLY A 37 -40.03 55.55 34.74
CA GLY A 37 -40.46 54.14 34.82
C GLY A 37 -39.77 53.27 35.89
N TYR A 38 -39.18 53.86 36.93
CA TYR A 38 -38.53 53.09 38.00
C TYR A 38 -39.57 52.46 38.94
N PRO A 39 -39.49 51.15 39.24
CA PRO A 39 -40.49 50.45 40.05
C PRO A 39 -40.51 50.91 41.52
N ALA A 40 -39.35 51.12 42.12
CA ALA A 40 -39.17 51.65 43.47
C ALA A 40 -37.77 52.24 43.62
N HIS A 41 -37.61 53.55 43.41
CA HIS A 41 -36.31 54.22 43.45
C HIS A 41 -36.40 55.55 44.20
N TRP A 42 -35.26 56.09 44.61
CA TRP A 42 -35.18 57.30 45.41
C TRP A 42 -34.30 58.37 44.76
N ALA A 43 -34.62 59.63 45.03
CA ALA A 43 -33.88 60.81 44.58
C ALA A 43 -33.64 61.80 45.72
N ALA A 44 -32.47 62.42 45.73
CA ALA A 44 -32.05 63.50 46.65
C ALA A 44 -31.98 63.17 48.16
N PHE A 45 -32.30 61.95 48.59
CA PHE A 45 -32.11 61.54 49.98
C PHE A 45 -30.63 61.43 50.35
N THR A 46 -30.31 61.91 51.55
CA THR A 46 -29.04 61.66 52.24
C THR A 46 -29.34 61.21 53.66
N VAL A 47 -28.56 60.25 54.16
CA VAL A 47 -28.68 59.72 55.52
C VAL A 47 -27.41 60.08 56.28
N ALA A 48 -27.57 60.74 57.42
CA ALA A 48 -26.46 61.17 58.26
C ALA A 48 -26.69 60.76 59.72
N GLN A 49 -25.61 60.55 60.46
CA GLN A 49 -25.66 60.26 61.89
C GLN A 49 -25.95 61.54 62.67
N LYS A 50 -27.02 61.55 63.48
CA LYS A 50 -27.37 62.68 64.36
C LYS A 50 -26.84 62.47 65.78
N SER A 51 -26.91 61.24 66.29
CA SER A 51 -26.36 60.84 67.59
C SER A 51 -25.90 59.37 67.55
N ALA A 52 -25.47 58.80 68.68
CA ALA A 52 -25.09 57.39 68.76
C ALA A 52 -26.27 56.44 68.45
N GLN A 53 -27.52 56.91 68.62
CA GLN A 53 -28.73 56.09 68.51
C GLN A 53 -29.73 56.61 67.46
N GLU A 54 -29.49 57.79 66.89
CA GLU A 54 -30.40 58.43 65.94
C GLU A 54 -29.70 58.77 64.61
N ILE A 55 -30.37 58.48 63.51
CA ILE A 55 -30.02 58.94 62.17
C ILE A 55 -31.00 60.04 61.75
N THR A 56 -30.54 60.97 60.91
CA THR A 56 -31.38 61.96 60.23
C THR A 56 -31.39 61.66 58.74
N VAL A 57 -32.59 61.67 58.15
CA VAL A 57 -32.80 61.47 56.72
C VAL A 57 -33.27 62.80 56.13
N SER A 58 -32.56 63.31 55.13
CA SER A 58 -32.85 64.60 54.51
C SER A 58 -34.18 64.60 53.75
N ALA A 59 -34.63 65.80 53.35
CA ALA A 59 -35.68 65.91 52.35
C ALA A 59 -35.30 65.18 51.06
N GLY A 60 -36.29 64.61 50.38
CA GLY A 60 -36.07 63.78 49.19
C GLY A 60 -37.39 63.28 48.57
N ARG A 61 -37.26 62.51 47.49
CA ARG A 61 -38.40 61.98 46.74
C ARG A 61 -38.29 60.48 46.53
N TYR A 62 -39.38 59.78 46.76
CA TYR A 62 -39.52 58.35 46.49
C TYR A 62 -40.41 58.17 45.27
N VAL A 63 -39.91 57.44 44.28
CA VAL A 63 -40.61 57.12 43.03
C VAL A 63 -41.03 55.66 43.10
N ALA A 64 -42.33 55.41 43.03
CA ALA A 64 -42.92 54.08 43.05
C ALA A 64 -43.77 53.89 41.79
N GLY A 65 -43.12 53.54 40.68
CA GLY A 65 -43.75 53.48 39.37
C GLY A 65 -44.19 54.87 38.89
N GLU A 66 -45.50 55.08 38.79
CA GLU A 66 -46.08 56.36 38.37
C GLU A 66 -46.20 57.38 39.51
N ILE A 67 -46.22 56.92 40.76
CA ILE A 67 -46.49 57.78 41.92
C ILE A 67 -45.19 58.28 42.54
N VAL A 68 -45.12 59.59 42.77
CA VAL A 68 -44.03 60.23 43.51
C VAL A 68 -44.50 60.68 44.88
N TYR A 69 -43.79 60.22 45.91
CA TYR A 69 -43.96 60.64 47.30
C TYR A 69 -42.85 61.61 47.68
N GLU A 70 -43.20 62.69 48.36
CA GLU A 70 -42.25 63.71 48.77
C GLU A 70 -42.11 63.76 50.28
N GLN A 71 -40.86 63.92 50.72
CA GLN A 71 -40.54 64.28 52.09
C GLN A 71 -39.94 65.68 52.08
N ALA A 72 -40.72 66.66 52.51
CA ALA A 72 -40.34 68.07 52.47
C ALA A 72 -39.39 68.49 53.60
N ALA A 73 -39.39 67.78 54.74
CA ALA A 73 -38.58 68.10 55.91
C ALA A 73 -37.77 66.88 56.39
N PRO A 74 -36.57 67.08 56.97
CA PRO A 74 -35.80 65.98 57.55
C PRO A 74 -36.58 65.25 58.63
N ILE A 75 -36.45 63.93 58.66
CA ILE A 75 -37.05 63.07 59.70
C ILE A 75 -35.92 62.36 60.43
N ASP A 76 -36.01 62.38 61.76
CA ASP A 76 -35.09 61.67 62.62
C ASP A 76 -35.66 60.31 62.98
N LEU A 77 -34.85 59.26 62.76
CA LEU A 77 -35.20 57.89 63.10
C LEU A 77 -34.36 57.43 64.28
N ASN A 78 -35.03 56.94 65.31
CA ASN A 78 -34.39 56.34 66.47
C ASN A 78 -34.18 54.84 66.25
N LEU A 79 -32.93 54.40 66.29
CA LEU A 79 -32.50 53.02 66.08
C LEU A 79 -32.19 52.27 67.39
N GLN A 80 -32.44 52.87 68.56
CA GLN A 80 -32.11 52.30 69.87
C GLN A 80 -32.67 50.89 70.07
N VAL A 81 -33.90 50.63 69.61
CA VAL A 81 -34.56 49.32 69.71
C VAL A 81 -33.88 48.24 68.87
N ARG A 82 -33.03 48.62 67.90
CA ARG A 82 -32.38 47.70 66.96
C ARG A 82 -30.91 47.41 67.29
N ILE A 83 -30.35 48.08 68.29
CA ILE A 83 -28.96 47.88 68.77
C ILE A 83 -28.79 46.46 69.34
N PRO A 84 -27.74 45.71 68.94
CA PRO A 84 -27.44 44.40 69.53
C PRO A 84 -27.15 44.48 71.04
N ALA A 85 -27.68 43.53 71.81
CA ALA A 85 -27.49 43.50 73.26
C ALA A 85 -26.12 42.94 73.70
N ALA A 86 -25.48 42.11 72.87
CA ALA A 86 -24.18 41.53 73.13
C ALA A 86 -23.05 42.43 72.60
N ALA A 87 -22.00 42.62 73.40
CA ALA A 87 -20.88 43.53 73.07
C ALA A 87 -20.02 43.08 71.87
N SER A 88 -20.09 41.80 71.49
CA SER A 88 -19.37 41.22 70.36
C SER A 88 -20.13 41.28 69.03
N ASP A 89 -21.42 41.62 69.07
CA ASP A 89 -22.30 41.46 67.92
C ASP A 89 -22.53 42.80 67.22
N GLN A 90 -22.50 42.75 65.88
CA GLN A 90 -22.87 43.86 65.03
C GLN A 90 -24.13 43.49 64.23
N ARG A 91 -24.85 44.48 63.70
CA ARG A 91 -26.05 44.27 62.89
C ARG A 91 -26.18 45.33 61.80
N TRP A 92 -26.40 44.90 60.57
CA TRP A 92 -26.83 45.78 59.48
C TRP A 92 -28.34 46.02 59.53
N VAL A 93 -28.72 47.26 59.28
CA VAL A 93 -30.11 47.71 59.20
C VAL A 93 -30.30 48.44 57.88
N ALA A 94 -31.29 48.02 57.09
CA ALA A 94 -31.68 48.71 55.87
C ALA A 94 -32.78 49.72 56.17
N ILE A 95 -32.62 50.95 55.65
CA ILE A 95 -33.64 51.99 55.72
C ILE A 95 -34.40 51.99 54.40
N LEU A 96 -35.67 51.61 54.47
CA LEU A 96 -36.56 51.46 53.32
C LEU A 96 -37.59 52.58 53.28
N LEU A 97 -37.99 52.96 52.07
CA LEU A 97 -39.04 53.94 51.85
C LEU A 97 -40.38 53.25 51.54
N ARG A 98 -41.46 53.81 52.08
CA ARG A 98 -42.85 53.49 51.73
C ARG A 98 -43.60 54.78 51.43
N GLY A 99 -44.53 54.69 50.50
CA GLY A 99 -45.45 55.78 50.22
C GLY A 99 -46.69 55.68 51.09
N GLU A 100 -47.18 56.81 51.56
CA GLU A 100 -48.45 56.94 52.25
C GLU A 100 -49.18 58.20 51.77
N GLU A 101 -50.48 58.09 51.53
CA GLU A 101 -51.34 59.25 51.28
C GLU A 101 -51.98 59.67 52.59
N VAL A 102 -51.72 60.91 53.00
CA VAL A 102 -52.24 61.47 54.24
C VAL A 102 -53.23 62.58 53.90
N GLU A 103 -54.47 62.41 54.33
CA GLU A 103 -55.51 63.44 54.22
C GLU A 103 -55.39 64.44 55.37
N GLU A 104 -55.06 65.69 55.04
CA GLU A 104 -55.13 66.80 55.99
C GLU A 104 -56.54 67.39 55.97
N SER A 105 -57.24 67.19 57.09
CA SER A 105 -58.59 67.71 57.31
C SER A 105 -58.58 69.08 57.96
N GLU A 106 -59.50 69.94 57.54
CA GLU A 106 -59.68 71.28 58.10
C GLU A 106 -61.16 71.50 58.42
N ASN A 107 -61.45 72.29 59.46
CA ASN A 107 -62.82 72.66 59.78
C ASN A 107 -63.32 73.70 58.77
N ARG A 108 -64.45 73.41 58.13
CA ARG A 108 -65.06 74.30 57.15
C ARG A 108 -66.56 74.50 57.43
N PRO A 109 -67.08 75.68 57.09
CA PRO A 109 -68.52 75.93 57.12
C PRO A 109 -69.20 75.15 55.97
N PHE A 110 -70.23 74.38 56.31
CA PHE A 110 -71.13 73.71 55.37
C PHE A 110 -72.55 74.22 55.58
N GLU A 111 -73.32 74.30 54.49
CA GLU A 111 -74.75 74.54 54.55
C GLU A 111 -75.50 73.22 54.78
N THR A 112 -76.55 73.24 55.63
CA THR A 112 -77.33 72.03 55.98
C THR A 112 -78.35 71.59 54.93
N SER A 113 -78.57 72.38 53.87
CA SER A 113 -79.58 72.18 52.83
C SER A 113 -79.09 72.77 51.50
N GLU A 114 -79.55 72.24 50.38
CA GLU A 114 -79.29 72.77 49.02
C GLU A 114 -80.10 74.05 48.72
N ASP A 115 -81.11 74.36 49.54
CA ASP A 115 -81.96 75.55 49.42
C ASP A 115 -81.44 76.69 50.33
N PRO A 116 -80.95 77.81 49.76
CA PRO A 116 -80.28 78.89 50.49
C PRO A 116 -81.19 79.66 51.45
N GLU A 117 -82.53 79.55 51.34
CA GLU A 117 -83.44 80.22 52.27
C GLU A 117 -83.68 79.43 53.57
N THR A 118 -83.31 78.14 53.60
CA THR A 118 -83.51 77.24 54.76
C THR A 118 -82.22 76.73 55.38
N SER A 119 -81.07 77.06 54.80
CA SER A 119 -79.78 76.54 55.23
C SER A 119 -79.23 77.27 56.47
N VAL A 120 -78.65 76.50 57.40
CA VAL A 120 -77.90 77.03 58.54
C VAL A 120 -76.45 76.62 58.38
N ILE A 121 -75.52 77.53 58.65
CA ILE A 121 -74.09 77.24 58.54
C ILE A 121 -73.63 76.42 59.74
N VAL A 122 -73.16 75.20 59.48
CA VAL A 122 -72.56 74.31 60.49
C VAL A 122 -71.10 74.05 60.16
N GLN A 123 -70.24 74.12 61.17
CA GLN A 123 -68.84 73.75 61.02
C GLN A 123 -68.71 72.23 61.02
N ARG A 124 -68.15 71.67 59.94
CA ARG A 124 -67.81 70.25 59.86
C ARG A 124 -66.36 70.09 59.43
N THR A 125 -65.70 69.08 59.97
CA THR A 125 -64.36 68.69 59.54
C THR A 125 -64.46 68.03 58.16
N ALA A 126 -63.65 68.50 57.22
CA ALA A 126 -63.60 67.96 55.86
C ALA A 126 -62.16 67.82 55.36
N PRO A 127 -61.84 66.77 54.58
CA PRO A 127 -60.53 66.62 53.96
C PRO A 127 -60.28 67.78 52.98
N LYS A 128 -59.07 68.36 53.00
CA LYS A 128 -58.70 69.50 52.15
C LYS A 128 -57.48 69.29 51.28
N THR A 129 -56.48 68.59 51.78
CA THR A 129 -55.27 68.33 51.03
C THR A 129 -54.90 66.86 51.18
N ILE A 130 -54.68 66.19 50.04
CA ILE A 130 -54.11 64.85 50.02
C ILE A 130 -52.61 65.01 49.78
N ASN A 131 -51.81 64.62 50.76
CA ASN A 131 -50.35 64.71 50.69
C ASN A 131 -49.76 63.31 50.52
N ARG A 132 -49.04 63.07 49.42
CA ARG A 132 -48.22 61.88 49.20
C ARG A 132 -46.90 62.00 49.96
N LYS A 133 -46.86 61.47 51.19
CA LYS A 133 -45.71 61.51 52.09
C LYS A 133 -44.93 60.21 52.05
N VAL A 134 -43.65 60.29 52.40
CA VAL A 134 -42.79 59.12 52.57
C VAL A 134 -42.80 58.70 54.04
N SER A 135 -43.10 57.43 54.29
CA SER A 135 -42.86 56.77 55.58
C SER A 135 -41.61 55.88 55.47
N MET A 136 -40.88 55.76 56.57
CA MET A 136 -39.63 55.00 56.61
C MET A 136 -39.82 53.72 57.40
N ILE A 137 -39.32 52.62 56.85
CA ILE A 137 -39.31 51.32 57.52
C ILE A 137 -37.88 50.89 57.75
N VAL A 138 -37.63 50.40 58.96
CA VAL A 138 -36.31 49.93 59.40
C VAL A 138 -36.33 48.40 59.37
N GLN A 139 -35.65 47.81 58.40
CA GLN A 139 -35.50 46.35 58.29
C GLN A 139 -34.16 45.93 58.92
N ALA A 140 -34.23 45.17 60.01
CA ALA A 140 -33.04 44.68 60.71
C ALA A 140 -32.58 43.32 60.16
N GLY A 141 -31.26 43.14 60.03
CA GLY A 141 -30.64 41.84 59.78
C GLY A 141 -30.37 41.06 61.05
N GLU A 142 -29.80 39.87 60.89
CA GLU A 142 -29.34 39.06 62.02
C GLU A 142 -28.16 39.71 62.74
N ALA A 143 -28.11 39.58 64.06
CA ALA A 143 -26.98 40.05 64.86
C ALA A 143 -25.88 38.98 64.87
N ASN A 144 -24.66 39.34 64.47
CA ASN A 144 -23.54 38.41 64.35
C ASN A 144 -22.22 39.20 64.48
N PRO A 145 -21.12 38.61 64.98
CA PRO A 145 -19.78 39.21 64.90
C PRO A 145 -19.35 39.65 63.48
N VAL A 146 -19.86 38.99 62.43
CA VAL A 146 -19.67 39.42 61.03
C VAL A 146 -21.04 39.45 60.33
N PRO A 147 -21.81 40.55 60.44
CA PRO A 147 -23.18 40.60 59.94
C PRO A 147 -23.22 40.79 58.42
N THR A 148 -24.18 40.14 57.76
CA THR A 148 -24.50 40.40 56.35
C THR A 148 -25.61 41.45 56.22
N LYS A 149 -25.61 42.20 55.13
CA LYS A 149 -26.69 43.16 54.83
C LYS A 149 -28.05 42.45 54.67
N PRO A 150 -29.16 43.03 55.14
CA PRO A 150 -30.49 42.49 54.91
C PRO A 150 -30.81 42.44 53.40
N VAL A 151 -31.49 41.38 52.96
CA VAL A 151 -32.01 41.30 51.59
C VAL A 151 -33.18 42.26 51.45
N VAL A 152 -33.08 43.19 50.50
CA VAL A 152 -34.14 44.15 50.14
C VAL A 152 -34.87 43.62 48.92
N ALA A 153 -36.21 43.62 48.96
CA ALA A 153 -37.02 43.19 47.83
C ALA A 153 -36.87 44.16 46.64
N PRO A 154 -36.92 43.70 45.38
CA PRO A 154 -36.86 44.59 44.20
C PRO A 154 -37.98 45.64 44.13
N THR A 155 -39.05 45.46 44.90
CA THR A 155 -40.19 46.38 45.03
C THR A 155 -39.97 47.49 46.07
N ASP A 156 -38.87 47.44 46.82
CA ASP A 156 -38.59 48.35 47.92
C ASP A 156 -37.35 49.19 47.59
N ALA A 157 -37.40 50.49 47.88
CA ALA A 157 -36.24 51.37 47.72
C ALA A 157 -35.45 51.46 49.01
N CYS A 158 -34.18 51.05 48.98
CA CYS A 158 -33.25 51.20 50.09
C CYS A 158 -32.43 52.49 49.92
N ILE A 159 -32.48 53.38 50.91
CA ILE A 159 -31.68 54.62 50.88
C ILE A 159 -30.29 54.43 51.49
N ALA A 160 -30.18 53.58 52.52
CA ALA A 160 -28.93 53.33 53.21
C ALA A 160 -28.95 52.02 53.99
N TYR A 161 -27.78 51.41 54.12
CA TYR A 161 -27.47 50.37 55.08
C TYR A 161 -26.70 51.01 56.25
N VAL A 162 -27.16 50.79 57.48
CA VAL A 162 -26.56 51.33 58.69
C VAL A 162 -26.03 50.16 59.53
N LEU A 163 -24.75 50.19 59.89
CA LEU A 163 -24.12 49.23 60.77
C LEU A 163 -24.25 49.68 62.23
N LEU A 164 -24.86 48.83 63.05
CA LEU A 164 -25.05 49.04 64.49
C LEU A 164 -24.14 48.10 65.29
N THR A 165 -23.52 48.65 66.33
CA THR A 165 -22.77 47.91 67.36
C THR A 165 -23.43 48.12 68.72
N SER A 166 -22.96 47.44 69.78
CA SER A 166 -23.46 47.66 71.14
C SER A 166 -23.24 49.09 71.67
N SER A 167 -22.36 49.89 71.06
CA SER A 167 -22.11 51.30 71.43
C SER A 167 -22.88 52.32 70.59
N GLY A 168 -23.55 51.89 69.51
CA GLY A 168 -24.32 52.76 68.62
C GLY A 168 -24.01 52.54 67.13
N ILE A 169 -24.29 53.55 66.31
CA ILE A 169 -24.04 53.54 64.85
C ILE A 169 -22.53 53.63 64.57
N GLU A 170 -22.01 52.69 63.76
CA GLU A 170 -20.60 52.62 63.36
C GLU A 170 -20.36 53.10 61.93
N ALA A 171 -21.21 52.69 60.97
CA ALA A 171 -21.06 53.03 59.56
C ALA A 171 -22.42 53.23 58.88
N ILE A 172 -22.46 54.12 57.87
CA ILE A 172 -23.62 54.35 57.01
C ILE A 172 -23.14 54.22 55.56
N GLU A 173 -23.72 53.27 54.83
CA GLU A 173 -23.45 53.03 53.41
C GLU A 173 -24.68 53.37 52.56
N PRO A 174 -24.54 54.17 51.49
CA PRO A 174 -25.68 54.54 50.65
C PRO A 174 -26.21 53.35 49.82
N GLY A 175 -27.53 53.22 49.73
CA GLY A 175 -28.24 52.24 48.91
C GLY A 175 -28.33 52.67 47.44
N ASN A 176 -27.18 52.81 46.76
CA ASN A 176 -27.11 53.37 45.41
C ASN A 176 -27.83 52.54 44.33
N ASP A 177 -28.11 51.27 44.58
CA ASP A 177 -28.80 50.40 43.62
C ASP A 177 -30.24 50.87 43.33
N SER A 178 -30.90 51.45 44.34
CA SER A 178 -32.25 52.02 44.21
C SER A 178 -32.24 53.52 43.88
N ARG A 179 -31.10 54.12 43.52
CA ARG A 179 -31.01 55.56 43.19
C ARG A 179 -31.48 55.82 41.76
N VAL A 180 -32.33 56.82 41.58
CA VAL A 180 -32.70 57.34 40.25
C VAL A 180 -31.45 57.91 39.56
N LYS A 181 -31.07 57.31 38.41
CA LYS A 181 -29.98 57.80 37.56
C LYS A 181 -30.50 58.85 36.59
N THR A 182 -29.68 59.86 36.31
CA THR A 182 -30.05 60.90 35.34
C THR A 182 -29.80 60.43 33.91
N LEU A 183 -30.54 60.96 32.93
CA LEU A 183 -30.34 60.61 31.51
C LEU A 183 -28.91 60.92 31.03
N TYR A 184 -28.29 61.97 31.57
CA TYR A 184 -26.91 62.33 31.29
C TYR A 184 -25.90 61.25 31.71
N GLU A 185 -26.11 60.60 32.87
CA GLU A 185 -25.27 59.49 33.33
C GLU A 185 -25.45 58.23 32.45
N VAL A 186 -26.65 58.03 31.88
CA VAL A 186 -26.95 56.89 31.00
C VAL A 186 -26.30 57.09 29.63
N GLU A 187 -26.43 58.27 29.03
CA GLU A 187 -25.86 58.61 27.73
C GLU A 187 -24.34 58.41 27.70
N GLY A 188 -23.62 58.89 28.73
CA GLY A 188 -22.16 58.72 28.80
C GLY A 188 -21.70 57.26 28.80
N ARG A 189 -22.51 56.32 29.31
CA ARG A 189 -22.19 54.87 29.27
C ARG A 189 -22.40 54.27 27.89
N VAL A 190 -23.39 54.75 27.14
CA VAL A 190 -23.69 54.24 25.79
C VAL A 190 -22.57 54.64 24.83
N THR A 191 -22.10 55.88 24.88
CA THR A 191 -20.98 56.35 24.04
C THR A 191 -19.71 55.52 24.21
N SER A 192 -19.40 55.09 25.44
CA SER A 192 -18.23 54.22 25.69
C SER A 192 -18.37 52.85 25.02
N LEU A 193 -19.58 52.28 24.99
CA LEU A 193 -19.83 50.98 24.37
C LEU A 193 -19.69 51.02 22.85
N GLU A 194 -20.11 52.12 22.22
CA GLU A 194 -20.03 52.29 20.77
C GLU A 194 -18.57 52.38 20.27
N VAL A 195 -17.68 52.98 21.06
CA VAL A 195 -16.24 53.05 20.77
C VAL A 195 -15.60 51.66 20.78
N ASP A 196 -15.94 50.82 21.77
CA ASP A 196 -15.40 49.46 21.87
C ASP A 196 -15.87 48.56 20.72
N LEU A 197 -17.12 48.74 20.26
CA LEU A 197 -17.69 47.97 19.16
C LEU A 197 -16.99 48.26 17.83
N SER A 198 -16.58 49.52 17.61
CA SER A 198 -15.80 49.92 16.43
C SER A 198 -14.43 49.24 16.37
N GLY A 199 -13.79 49.02 17.52
CA GLY A 199 -12.51 48.30 17.60
C GLY A 199 -12.61 46.80 17.27
N LEU A 200 -13.75 46.17 17.53
CA LEU A 200 -14.00 44.75 17.22
C LEU A 200 -14.15 44.49 15.72
N PHE A 201 -14.83 45.38 14.99
CA PHE A 201 -15.01 45.23 13.54
C PHE A 201 -13.67 45.24 12.79
N LEU A 202 -12.77 46.17 13.16
CA LEU A 202 -11.45 46.30 12.51
C LEU A 202 -10.55 45.07 12.72
N ARG A 203 -10.66 44.38 13.87
CA ARG A 203 -9.94 43.11 14.11
C ARG A 203 -10.51 41.95 13.29
N THR A 204 -11.80 41.96 12.98
CA THR A 204 -12.46 40.86 12.24
C THR A 204 -12.02 40.86 10.76
N GLU A 205 -11.95 42.03 10.13
CA GLU A 205 -11.49 42.16 8.73
C GLU A 205 -10.04 41.66 8.52
N THR A 206 -9.16 41.86 9.51
CA THR A 206 -7.77 41.37 9.43
C THR A 206 -7.66 39.85 9.53
N ILE A 207 -8.55 39.21 10.30
CA ILE A 207 -8.59 37.74 10.42
C ILE A 207 -9.04 37.11 9.10
N GLU A 208 -10.03 37.69 8.42
CA GLU A 208 -10.47 37.20 7.10
C GLU A 208 -9.34 37.24 6.07
N THR A 209 -8.55 38.32 6.05
CA THR A 209 -7.40 38.45 5.16
C THR A 209 -6.30 37.41 5.48
N GLN A 210 -6.07 37.10 6.75
CA GLN A 210 -5.10 36.07 7.14
C GLN A 210 -5.56 34.66 6.74
N ILE A 211 -6.85 34.36 6.85
CA ILE A 211 -7.43 33.07 6.44
C ILE A 211 -7.25 32.86 4.92
N VAL A 212 -7.48 33.88 4.10
CA VAL A 212 -7.27 33.80 2.63
C VAL A 212 -5.81 33.51 2.29
N ASN A 213 -4.86 34.13 2.98
CA ASN A 213 -3.43 33.87 2.77
C ASN A 213 -3.01 32.45 3.20
N ILE A 214 -3.64 31.89 4.24
CA ILE A 214 -3.40 30.50 4.67
C ILE A 214 -3.95 29.52 3.63
N TRP A 215 -5.14 29.77 3.07
CA TRP A 215 -5.71 28.97 1.99
C TRP A 215 -4.83 28.95 0.74
N GLY A 216 -4.29 30.10 0.32
CA GLY A 216 -3.36 30.17 -0.83
C GLY A 216 -2.09 29.33 -0.64
N LYS A 217 -1.54 29.27 0.59
CA LYS A 217 -0.37 28.45 0.90
C LYS A 217 -0.66 26.94 1.00
N LEU A 218 -1.90 26.56 1.30
CA LEU A 218 -2.29 25.15 1.42
C LEU A 218 -2.41 24.45 0.06
N ASP A 219 -2.79 25.19 -1.00
CA ASP A 219 -2.84 24.67 -2.38
C ASP A 219 -1.45 24.51 -3.01
N GLU A 220 -0.45 25.24 -2.54
CA GLU A 220 0.94 25.14 -3.02
C GLU A 220 1.70 23.91 -2.47
N ILE A 221 1.21 23.29 -1.40
CA ILE A 221 1.84 22.08 -0.83
C ILE A 221 1.34 20.87 -1.63
N PRO A 222 2.17 20.22 -2.47
CA PRO A 222 1.75 19.03 -3.19
C PRO A 222 1.35 17.95 -2.19
N ARG A 223 0.19 17.32 -2.43
CA ARG A 223 -0.35 16.29 -1.53
C ARG A 223 0.74 15.24 -1.27
N PRO A 224 1.07 14.91 0.00
CA PRO A 224 2.15 13.99 0.34
C PRO A 224 2.00 12.60 -0.31
N VAL A 225 0.78 12.19 -0.60
CA VAL A 225 0.47 10.94 -1.33
C VAL A 225 0.99 10.99 -2.77
N ILE A 226 0.83 12.12 -3.47
CA ILE A 226 1.27 12.29 -4.85
C ILE A 226 2.80 12.32 -4.90
N ILE A 227 3.46 13.07 -4.00
CA ILE A 227 4.92 13.11 -3.94
C ILE A 227 5.51 11.72 -3.67
N ARG A 228 4.89 10.91 -2.80
CA ARG A 228 5.34 9.54 -2.55
C ARG A 228 5.10 8.60 -3.73
N GLN A 229 3.96 8.72 -4.41
CA GLN A 229 3.72 7.99 -5.65
C GLN A 229 4.77 8.35 -6.70
N MET A 230 5.05 9.64 -6.88
CA MET A 230 6.12 10.10 -7.78
C MET A 230 7.49 9.56 -7.36
N GLN A 231 7.84 9.55 -6.07
CA GLN A 231 9.09 8.96 -5.59
C GLN A 231 9.18 7.46 -5.88
N ARG A 232 8.07 6.73 -5.71
CA ARG A 232 7.98 5.29 -6.04
C ARG A 232 8.14 5.06 -7.55
N ASP A 233 7.42 5.83 -8.37
CA ASP A 233 7.45 5.71 -9.83
C ASP A 233 8.83 6.10 -10.40
N ILE A 234 9.44 7.16 -9.86
CA ILE A 234 10.82 7.52 -10.17
C ILE A 234 11.77 6.39 -9.73
N GLY A 235 11.60 5.82 -8.53
CA GLY A 235 12.37 4.67 -8.07
C GLY A 235 12.29 3.48 -9.04
N ALA A 236 11.08 3.12 -9.48
CA ALA A 236 10.85 2.05 -10.44
C ALA A 236 11.45 2.38 -11.83
N ALA A 237 11.31 3.62 -12.30
CA ALA A 237 11.90 4.07 -13.56
C ALA A 237 13.43 4.07 -13.51
N ARG A 238 14.03 4.40 -12.36
CA ARG A 238 15.49 4.35 -12.18
C ARG A 238 16.02 2.93 -12.19
N LEU A 239 15.31 1.97 -11.57
CA LEU A 239 15.67 0.55 -11.66
C LEU A 239 15.76 0.11 -13.13
N LYS A 240 14.85 0.62 -13.98
CA LYS A 240 14.82 0.34 -15.41
C LYS A 240 15.96 1.00 -16.22
N ILE A 241 16.55 2.10 -15.74
CA ILE A 241 17.62 2.86 -16.43
C ILE A 241 19.00 2.57 -15.82
N GLU A 242 19.08 1.76 -14.76
CA GLU A 242 20.33 1.33 -14.11
C GLU A 242 21.24 2.51 -13.68
N LEU A 243 20.64 3.57 -13.13
CA LEU A 243 21.39 4.77 -12.72
C LEU A 243 22.26 4.55 -11.46
N PRO A 244 23.53 5.02 -11.42
CA PRO A 244 24.51 4.70 -10.38
C PRO A 244 24.05 5.01 -8.95
N ASP A 245 24.29 4.07 -8.03
CA ASP A 245 23.87 4.13 -6.61
C ASP A 245 24.68 5.15 -5.78
N GLU A 246 24.42 6.43 -5.97
CA GLU A 246 24.76 7.46 -4.98
C GLU A 246 23.82 7.38 -3.76
N ALA A 247 24.26 7.87 -2.60
CA ALA A 247 23.47 7.87 -1.37
C ALA A 247 22.18 8.69 -1.54
N ARG A 248 21.01 8.06 -1.32
CA ARG A 248 19.69 8.60 -1.65
C ARG A 248 18.73 8.44 -0.48
N ALA A 249 17.81 9.38 -0.33
CA ALA A 249 16.80 9.32 0.71
C ALA A 249 15.73 8.23 0.50
N TYR A 250 15.67 7.55 -0.65
CA TYR A 250 14.67 6.51 -0.93
C TYR A 250 15.22 5.34 -1.75
N VAL A 251 14.62 4.16 -1.57
CA VAL A 251 14.92 2.91 -2.29
C VAL A 251 13.62 2.15 -2.59
N TYR A 252 13.56 1.53 -3.78
CA TYR A 252 12.46 0.68 -4.23
C TYR A 252 13.00 -0.65 -4.73
N ASP A 253 12.34 -1.75 -4.36
CA ASP A 253 12.65 -3.10 -4.83
C ASP A 253 11.38 -3.91 -5.08
N GLN A 254 11.37 -4.66 -6.19
CA GLN A 254 10.30 -5.59 -6.57
C GLN A 254 10.57 -7.03 -6.12
N GLY A 255 11.68 -7.29 -5.40
CA GLY A 255 12.00 -8.62 -4.89
C GLY A 255 12.19 -9.65 -6.00
N LEU A 256 12.85 -9.25 -7.09
CA LEU A 256 13.12 -10.14 -8.24
C LEU A 256 14.46 -10.87 -8.11
N VAL A 257 15.46 -10.18 -7.58
CA VAL A 257 16.83 -10.67 -7.44
C VAL A 257 17.30 -10.55 -6.00
N MET A 258 18.20 -11.42 -5.58
CA MET A 258 18.69 -11.44 -4.18
C MET A 258 19.63 -10.28 -3.83
N THR A 259 20.01 -9.43 -4.79
CA THR A 259 21.11 -8.46 -4.62
C THR A 259 20.86 -7.42 -3.54
N GLN A 260 19.62 -6.98 -3.34
CA GLN A 260 19.24 -5.99 -2.32
C GLN A 260 18.85 -6.62 -0.97
N TRP A 261 18.80 -7.95 -0.90
CA TRP A 261 18.43 -8.71 0.29
C TRP A 261 19.66 -9.28 0.99
N ASP A 262 19.63 -9.31 2.32
CA ASP A 262 20.70 -9.90 3.13
C ASP A 262 20.33 -11.34 3.47
N ASN A 263 20.54 -12.24 2.51
CA ASN A 263 20.21 -13.66 2.61
C ASN A 263 21.11 -14.43 3.59
N ALA A 264 22.22 -13.84 4.04
CA ALA A 264 23.10 -14.40 5.06
C ALA A 264 22.75 -13.93 6.49
N HIS A 265 21.79 -13.01 6.62
CA HIS A 265 21.36 -12.53 7.93
C HIS A 265 20.76 -13.67 8.77
N VAL A 266 21.07 -13.70 10.07
CA VAL A 266 20.62 -14.79 10.98
C VAL A 266 19.10 -14.97 11.02
N ASP A 267 18.37 -13.86 10.91
CA ASP A 267 16.90 -13.85 10.87
C ASP A 267 16.31 -14.20 9.49
N TRP A 268 17.12 -14.48 8.46
CA TRP A 268 16.62 -14.72 7.11
C TRP A 268 15.86 -16.05 7.03
N LEU A 269 14.53 -15.96 6.82
CA LEU A 269 13.62 -17.08 6.68
C LEU A 269 12.71 -16.92 5.44
N ALA A 270 13.26 -16.35 4.37
CA ALA A 270 12.54 -16.05 3.14
C ALA A 270 13.24 -16.65 1.90
N ARG A 271 12.56 -16.59 0.76
CA ARG A 271 13.13 -16.84 -0.57
C ARG A 271 12.72 -15.73 -1.52
N ILE A 272 13.54 -15.48 -2.53
CA ILE A 272 13.27 -14.49 -3.57
C ILE A 272 12.93 -15.25 -4.86
N GLU A 273 11.65 -15.23 -5.23
CA GLU A 273 11.13 -15.86 -6.46
C GLU A 273 9.94 -15.03 -6.97
N GLU A 274 10.22 -13.92 -7.66
CA GLU A 274 9.20 -12.94 -8.09
C GLU A 274 8.38 -12.38 -6.93
N GLY A 275 9.09 -11.85 -5.94
CA GLY A 275 8.58 -11.42 -4.64
C GLY A 275 9.30 -12.12 -3.50
N VAL A 276 9.16 -11.57 -2.29
CA VAL A 276 9.66 -12.18 -1.05
C VAL A 276 8.64 -13.18 -0.57
N ARG A 277 8.98 -14.47 -0.66
CA ARG A 277 8.11 -15.59 -0.31
C ARG A 277 8.59 -16.29 0.95
N PHE A 278 7.71 -17.09 1.54
CA PHE A 278 8.04 -17.98 2.65
C PHE A 278 9.16 -18.93 2.23
N GLY A 279 10.20 -19.04 3.08
CA GLY A 279 11.24 -20.03 2.91
C GLY A 279 10.71 -21.46 3.10
N PHE A 280 11.50 -22.45 2.68
CA PHE A 280 11.16 -23.85 2.88
C PHE A 280 11.57 -24.35 4.27
N ALA A 281 10.69 -25.10 4.91
CA ALA A 281 10.93 -25.75 6.21
C ALA A 281 11.74 -27.02 6.01
N ALA A 282 11.39 -27.77 4.96
CA ALA A 282 12.06 -28.97 4.52
C ALA A 282 12.07 -28.99 2.99
N THR A 283 13.16 -29.51 2.44
CA THR A 283 13.36 -29.68 1.01
C THR A 283 14.07 -31.01 0.82
N ASN A 284 13.59 -31.83 -0.11
CA ASN A 284 14.29 -33.02 -0.55
C ASN A 284 14.54 -32.89 -2.05
N GLN A 285 15.81 -33.02 -2.45
CA GLN A 285 16.23 -32.96 -3.85
C GLN A 285 16.74 -34.33 -4.25
N THR A 286 16.21 -34.86 -5.34
CA THR A 286 16.53 -36.18 -5.88
C THR A 286 16.76 -36.08 -7.38
N ARG A 287 17.63 -36.93 -7.92
CA ARG A 287 17.80 -37.03 -9.37
C ARG A 287 16.50 -37.50 -10.02
N LEU A 288 16.14 -36.90 -11.14
CA LEU A 288 14.96 -37.29 -11.89
C LEU A 288 15.30 -38.55 -12.70
N GLU A 289 14.65 -39.67 -12.38
CA GLU A 289 14.95 -40.98 -12.97
C GLU A 289 13.69 -41.77 -13.26
N VAL A 290 13.75 -42.61 -14.30
CA VAL A 290 12.72 -43.60 -14.58
C VAL A 290 12.71 -44.69 -13.52
N LEU A 291 11.57 -45.35 -13.34
CA LEU A 291 11.47 -46.49 -12.43
C LEU A 291 12.33 -47.68 -12.93
N ALA A 292 12.35 -47.89 -14.25
CA ALA A 292 13.08 -48.95 -14.93
C ALA A 292 13.66 -48.42 -16.26
N GLU A 293 14.98 -48.44 -16.41
CA GLU A 293 15.65 -47.99 -17.64
C GLU A 293 15.52 -49.00 -18.80
N ASP A 294 15.15 -50.25 -18.50
CA ASP A 294 14.97 -51.35 -19.46
C ASP A 294 13.51 -51.52 -19.94
N ASP A 295 12.60 -50.58 -19.62
CA ASP A 295 11.23 -50.62 -20.11
C ASP A 295 11.21 -50.63 -21.65
N PRO A 296 10.60 -51.64 -22.31
CA PRO A 296 10.59 -51.75 -23.77
C PRO A 296 9.85 -50.60 -24.49
N LYS A 297 9.15 -49.75 -23.75
CA LYS A 297 8.46 -48.56 -24.26
C LYS A 297 9.38 -47.35 -24.42
N VAL A 298 10.59 -47.36 -23.86
CA VAL A 298 11.54 -46.24 -23.95
C VAL A 298 12.80 -46.66 -24.70
N ALA A 299 13.48 -45.67 -25.27
CA ALA A 299 14.78 -45.84 -25.90
C ALA A 299 15.74 -44.76 -25.42
N PHE A 300 16.92 -45.19 -24.97
CA PHE A 300 18.01 -44.32 -24.57
C PHE A 300 19.09 -44.25 -25.65
N ARG A 301 19.58 -43.05 -25.92
CA ARG A 301 20.86 -42.79 -26.62
C ARG A 301 21.70 -41.87 -25.74
N GLY A 302 22.67 -42.45 -25.06
CA GLY A 302 23.32 -41.78 -23.93
C GLY A 302 22.29 -41.53 -22.81
N ARG A 303 22.19 -40.29 -22.34
CA ARG A 303 21.18 -39.88 -21.35
C ARG A 303 19.92 -39.23 -21.95
N ARG A 304 19.79 -39.19 -23.28
CA ARG A 304 18.58 -38.71 -23.96
C ARG A 304 17.58 -39.85 -24.09
N MET A 305 16.39 -39.64 -23.55
CA MET A 305 15.28 -40.60 -23.54
C MET A 305 14.14 -40.11 -24.42
N VAL A 306 13.64 -41.02 -25.25
CA VAL A 306 12.43 -40.87 -26.08
C VAL A 306 11.60 -42.16 -26.00
N PRO A 307 10.36 -42.19 -26.50
CA PRO A 307 9.63 -43.43 -26.70
C PRO A 307 10.35 -44.39 -27.64
N ALA A 308 10.09 -45.69 -27.53
CA ALA A 308 10.71 -46.70 -28.38
C ALA A 308 10.43 -46.45 -29.87
N PHE A 309 11.47 -46.54 -30.70
CA PHE A 309 11.43 -46.26 -32.12
C PHE A 309 12.16 -47.32 -32.94
N ASP A 310 11.82 -47.36 -34.23
CA ASP A 310 12.57 -48.05 -35.28
C ASP A 310 13.23 -47.00 -36.18
N GLU A 311 14.42 -47.29 -36.72
CA GLU A 311 15.15 -46.32 -37.54
C GLU A 311 14.76 -46.43 -39.02
N VAL A 312 14.47 -45.29 -39.64
CA VAL A 312 14.07 -45.19 -41.04
C VAL A 312 14.92 -44.13 -41.74
N THR A 313 15.47 -44.46 -42.91
CA THR A 313 16.19 -43.50 -43.75
C THR A 313 15.23 -42.47 -44.33
N ARG A 314 15.48 -41.19 -44.06
CA ARG A 314 14.64 -40.05 -44.51
C ARG A 314 15.24 -39.27 -45.67
N ILE A 315 16.55 -39.03 -45.61
CA ILE A 315 17.29 -38.30 -46.65
C ILE A 315 18.46 -39.19 -47.03
N ALA A 316 18.71 -39.36 -48.32
CA ALA A 316 19.83 -40.16 -48.78
C ALA A 316 20.37 -39.65 -50.11
N ASN A 317 21.69 -39.71 -50.24
CA ASN A 317 22.40 -39.70 -51.50
C ASN A 317 23.12 -41.05 -51.65
N THR A 318 22.62 -41.92 -52.53
CA THR A 318 23.13 -43.29 -52.68
C THR A 318 23.84 -43.54 -54.00
N SER A 319 24.04 -42.51 -54.83
CA SER A 319 24.68 -42.64 -56.14
C SER A 319 26.20 -42.70 -56.00
N MET A 320 26.77 -43.90 -56.06
CA MET A 320 28.21 -44.14 -55.94
C MET A 320 28.94 -44.02 -57.29
N ASP A 321 29.02 -42.81 -57.85
CA ASP A 321 29.56 -42.60 -59.21
C ASP A 321 31.09 -42.43 -59.24
N ALA A 322 31.68 -41.90 -58.16
CA ALA A 322 33.12 -41.64 -58.04
C ALA A 322 33.61 -41.78 -56.59
N THR A 323 34.90 -41.53 -56.36
CA THR A 323 35.54 -41.64 -55.04
C THR A 323 36.30 -40.36 -54.69
N LEU A 324 36.19 -39.93 -53.44
CA LEU A 324 36.90 -38.76 -52.90
C LEU A 324 37.78 -39.18 -51.72
N ASN A 325 39.06 -38.85 -51.76
CA ASN A 325 39.94 -39.03 -50.61
C ASN A 325 39.67 -37.95 -49.56
N ILE A 326 39.29 -38.35 -48.34
CA ILE A 326 38.96 -37.41 -47.27
C ILE A 326 40.17 -37.04 -46.40
N SER A 327 41.38 -37.24 -46.92
CA SER A 327 42.66 -37.09 -46.19
C SER A 327 43.71 -36.24 -46.93
N GLN A 328 43.32 -35.53 -48.00
CA GLN A 328 44.24 -34.82 -48.90
C GLN A 328 44.44 -33.33 -48.58
N LEU A 329 43.73 -32.78 -47.61
CA LEU A 329 43.84 -31.37 -47.23
C LEU A 329 44.93 -31.19 -46.18
N VAL A 330 45.54 -30.00 -46.14
CA VAL A 330 46.50 -29.63 -45.09
C VAL A 330 45.81 -29.76 -43.73
N HIS A 331 46.46 -30.46 -42.80
CA HIS A 331 45.99 -30.63 -41.43
C HIS A 331 45.60 -29.27 -40.85
N THR A 332 44.32 -29.13 -40.51
CA THR A 332 43.75 -27.90 -39.95
C THR A 332 43.35 -28.20 -38.51
N GLU A 333 43.81 -27.35 -37.58
CA GLU A 333 43.34 -27.35 -36.19
C GLU A 333 42.20 -26.35 -36.08
N THR A 334 41.06 -26.78 -35.54
CA THR A 334 39.88 -25.93 -35.35
C THR A 334 39.14 -26.36 -34.10
N THR A 335 38.56 -25.40 -33.41
CA THR A 335 37.68 -25.63 -32.26
C THR A 335 36.24 -25.54 -32.75
N LEU A 336 35.46 -26.61 -32.54
CA LEU A 336 34.02 -26.55 -32.75
C LEU A 336 33.30 -26.30 -31.43
N VAL A 337 32.22 -25.55 -31.49
CA VAL A 337 31.40 -25.21 -30.33
C VAL A 337 30.10 -26.01 -30.40
N ARG A 338 29.89 -26.91 -29.43
CA ARG A 338 28.67 -27.72 -29.34
C ARG A 338 27.60 -27.02 -28.52
N LYS A 339 26.42 -26.84 -29.12
CA LYS A 339 25.23 -26.33 -28.42
C LYS A 339 24.62 -27.43 -27.55
N GLU A 340 24.28 -27.09 -26.31
CA GLU A 340 23.52 -27.98 -25.44
C GLU A 340 22.02 -27.92 -25.73
N VAL A 341 21.29 -28.97 -25.30
CA VAL A 341 19.83 -28.97 -25.32
C VAL A 341 19.30 -28.00 -24.27
N SER A 342 18.29 -27.22 -24.65
CA SER A 342 17.65 -26.23 -23.79
C SER A 342 17.09 -26.84 -22.49
N ARG A 343 17.19 -26.07 -21.40
CA ARG A 343 16.63 -26.45 -20.10
C ARG A 343 15.17 -26.06 -20.00
N ILE A 344 14.42 -26.89 -19.29
CA ILE A 344 13.03 -26.70 -18.94
C ILE A 344 12.95 -26.82 -17.41
N ARG A 345 12.51 -25.74 -16.76
CA ARG A 345 12.10 -25.77 -15.35
C ARG A 345 10.58 -25.73 -15.28
N MET A 346 10.01 -26.66 -14.53
CA MET A 346 8.59 -26.70 -14.24
C MET A 346 8.39 -26.69 -12.73
N THR A 347 7.70 -25.67 -12.24
CA THR A 347 7.32 -25.57 -10.84
C THR A 347 5.81 -25.70 -10.70
N TYR A 348 5.38 -26.58 -9.81
CA TYR A 348 3.98 -26.90 -9.53
C TYR A 348 3.67 -26.80 -8.04
N GLY A 349 2.55 -26.18 -7.71
CA GLY A 349 1.95 -26.32 -6.38
C GLY A 349 0.92 -25.25 -6.05
N PRO A 350 0.10 -25.47 -5.00
CA PRO A 350 -0.96 -24.56 -4.57
C PRO A 350 -0.46 -23.20 -4.07
N THR A 351 0.83 -23.09 -3.77
CA THR A 351 1.46 -21.87 -3.25
C THR A 351 2.12 -21.05 -4.34
N GLN A 352 2.12 -21.53 -5.58
CA GLN A 352 2.46 -20.72 -6.73
C GLN A 352 1.32 -19.73 -6.96
N TRP A 353 1.67 -18.48 -7.20
CA TRP A 353 0.71 -17.44 -7.54
C TRP A 353 1.37 -16.59 -8.64
N ALA A 354 0.65 -16.38 -9.73
CA ALA A 354 1.08 -15.48 -10.79
C ALA A 354 1.23 -14.07 -10.20
N CYS A 355 2.42 -13.50 -10.35
CA CYS A 355 2.79 -12.20 -9.79
C CYS A 355 2.99 -11.17 -10.90
N GLU A 356 2.50 -9.95 -10.70
CA GLU A 356 2.69 -8.85 -11.66
C GLU A 356 4.15 -8.40 -11.77
N ASN A 357 4.99 -8.73 -10.79
CA ASN A 357 6.41 -8.43 -10.83
C ASN A 357 7.14 -9.15 -11.96
N GLN A 358 6.53 -10.16 -12.61
CA GLN A 358 7.09 -10.74 -13.82
C GLN A 358 7.41 -9.66 -14.87
N ALA A 359 6.62 -8.58 -14.94
CA ALA A 359 6.89 -7.45 -15.83
C ALA A 359 8.19 -6.69 -15.48
N GLY A 360 8.62 -6.75 -14.22
CA GLY A 360 9.85 -6.10 -13.73
C GLY A 360 11.14 -6.75 -14.25
N TRP A 361 11.09 -8.02 -14.69
CA TRP A 361 12.26 -8.66 -15.32
C TRP A 361 12.73 -7.92 -16.57
N ALA A 362 11.82 -7.30 -17.33
CA ALA A 362 12.17 -6.49 -18.49
C ALA A 362 13.04 -5.26 -18.11
N GLY A 363 12.97 -4.80 -16.85
CA GLY A 363 13.79 -3.70 -16.33
C GLY A 363 15.17 -4.12 -15.81
N LEU A 364 15.41 -5.42 -15.58
CA LEU A 364 16.68 -5.95 -15.07
C LEU A 364 17.57 -6.57 -16.18
N GLY A 365 17.11 -6.58 -17.43
CA GLY A 365 17.76 -7.29 -18.54
C GLY A 365 17.39 -8.77 -18.60
N GLY A 366 17.45 -9.36 -19.81
CA GLY A 366 17.02 -10.75 -20.05
C GLY A 366 17.91 -11.80 -19.36
N ASP A 367 19.21 -11.52 -19.21
CA ASP A 367 20.21 -12.51 -18.77
C ASP A 367 20.23 -12.72 -17.25
N ALA A 368 19.90 -11.70 -16.46
CA ALA A 368 19.77 -11.80 -15.00
C ALA A 368 18.70 -12.84 -14.61
N ARG A 369 17.71 -13.05 -15.48
CA ARG A 369 16.63 -14.01 -15.27
C ARG A 369 17.11 -15.45 -15.42
N ALA A 370 17.90 -15.77 -16.45
CA ALA A 370 18.42 -17.12 -16.68
C ALA A 370 19.29 -17.59 -15.49
N GLY A 371 20.20 -16.73 -15.02
CA GLY A 371 21.10 -17.05 -13.90
C GLY A 371 20.41 -17.16 -12.53
N GLN A 372 19.26 -16.51 -12.33
CA GLN A 372 18.50 -16.58 -11.08
C GLN A 372 17.43 -17.67 -11.09
N MET A 373 16.81 -17.95 -12.25
CA MET A 373 15.65 -18.84 -12.34
C MET A 373 16.00 -20.28 -12.76
N LEU A 374 17.05 -20.53 -13.55
CA LEU A 374 17.39 -21.88 -14.01
C LEU A 374 18.48 -22.58 -13.18
N ASN A 375 19.00 -21.93 -12.13
CA ASN A 375 20.10 -22.42 -11.28
C ASN A 375 19.64 -23.47 -10.24
N VAL A 376 18.94 -24.51 -10.68
CA VAL A 376 18.61 -25.66 -9.84
C VAL A 376 19.61 -26.77 -10.17
N GLY A 377 20.30 -27.33 -9.18
CA GLY A 377 21.33 -28.36 -9.42
C GLY A 377 22.79 -27.87 -9.40
N GLY A 378 23.06 -26.63 -8.97
CA GLY A 378 24.42 -26.13 -8.72
C GLY A 378 25.17 -25.61 -9.95
N GLU A 379 24.52 -25.58 -11.12
CA GLU A 379 25.09 -24.98 -12.33
C GLU A 379 25.03 -23.45 -12.26
N THR A 380 26.18 -22.79 -12.36
CA THR A 380 26.22 -21.33 -12.46
C THR A 380 26.18 -20.93 -13.93
N PHE A 381 25.16 -20.16 -14.32
CA PHE A 381 25.12 -19.53 -15.64
C PHE A 381 25.92 -18.22 -15.57
N GLU A 382 27.04 -18.17 -16.30
CA GLU A 382 27.84 -16.95 -16.45
C GLU A 382 27.27 -16.08 -17.57
N ILE A 383 27.31 -14.76 -17.38
CA ILE A 383 26.93 -13.80 -18.41
C ILE A 383 28.13 -13.65 -19.36
N VAL A 384 28.12 -14.40 -20.45
CA VAL A 384 29.25 -14.45 -21.41
C VAL A 384 29.27 -13.24 -22.35
N TYR A 385 28.10 -12.64 -22.65
CA TYR A 385 27.97 -11.48 -23.52
C TYR A 385 26.61 -10.78 -23.31
N GLN A 386 26.58 -9.44 -23.38
CA GLN A 386 25.35 -8.63 -23.27
C GLN A 386 25.15 -7.86 -24.58
N ASP A 387 24.16 -8.25 -25.37
CA ASP A 387 23.81 -7.57 -26.62
C ASP A 387 22.45 -6.85 -26.48
N ALA A 388 22.28 -5.72 -27.17
CA ALA A 388 21.03 -4.97 -27.13
C ALA A 388 19.90 -5.80 -27.76
N ASN A 389 19.00 -6.28 -26.90
CA ASN A 389 18.02 -7.33 -27.19
C ASN A 389 17.05 -6.97 -28.35
N ILE A 390 17.08 -7.72 -29.45
CA ILE A 390 16.04 -7.72 -30.51
C ILE A 390 15.43 -9.13 -30.68
N GLY A 391 15.54 -10.03 -29.68
CA GLY A 391 15.02 -11.40 -29.75
C GLY A 391 14.24 -11.84 -28.49
N PRO A 392 13.14 -12.61 -28.60
CA PRO A 392 12.40 -13.14 -27.45
C PRO A 392 13.14 -14.35 -26.82
N GLY A 393 14.18 -14.08 -26.01
CA GLY A 393 15.14 -15.09 -25.53
C GLY A 393 14.72 -15.96 -24.31
N HIS A 394 13.54 -15.79 -23.72
CA HIS A 394 13.05 -16.70 -22.67
C HIS A 394 11.55 -16.53 -22.52
N GLN A 395 10.78 -17.60 -22.68
CA GLN A 395 9.33 -17.55 -22.50
C GLN A 395 8.99 -18.15 -21.15
N THR A 396 8.27 -17.36 -20.35
CA THR A 396 7.75 -17.83 -19.07
C THR A 396 6.24 -17.79 -19.13
N TYR A 397 5.65 -18.97 -18.97
CA TYR A 397 4.23 -19.15 -18.84
C TYR A 397 3.93 -19.38 -17.37
N GLY A 398 3.47 -18.33 -16.69
CA GLY A 398 2.97 -18.41 -15.33
C GLY A 398 1.45 -18.54 -15.36
N VAL A 399 0.93 -19.71 -15.01
CA VAL A 399 -0.48 -19.91 -14.70
C VAL A 399 -0.60 -20.08 -13.17
N ARG A 400 -1.81 -20.05 -12.59
CA ARG A 400 -1.97 -19.90 -11.13
C ARG A 400 -1.18 -20.93 -10.33
N GLN A 401 -1.09 -22.19 -10.76
CA GLN A 401 -0.49 -23.30 -10.01
C GLN A 401 0.79 -23.84 -10.63
N ILE A 402 0.98 -23.60 -11.92
CA ILE A 402 2.07 -24.14 -12.71
C ILE A 402 2.84 -23.03 -13.41
N ARG A 403 4.16 -23.14 -13.34
CA ARG A 403 5.09 -22.21 -13.98
C ARG A 403 6.05 -22.99 -14.85
N TYR A 404 6.13 -22.61 -16.12
CA TYR A 404 7.14 -23.09 -17.06
C TYR A 404 8.14 -21.99 -17.36
N GLU A 405 9.41 -22.33 -17.26
CA GLU A 405 10.54 -21.49 -17.66
C GLU A 405 11.34 -22.26 -18.69
N ILE A 406 11.28 -21.80 -19.94
CA ILE A 406 11.87 -22.48 -21.10
C ILE A 406 12.59 -21.50 -22.01
N TYR A 407 13.66 -21.99 -22.64
CA TYR A 407 14.24 -21.35 -23.81
C TYR A 407 13.42 -21.72 -25.06
N ALA A 408 13.15 -20.74 -25.94
CA ALA A 408 12.25 -20.97 -27.08
C ALA A 408 12.86 -21.90 -28.13
N ASP A 409 14.17 -21.81 -28.34
CA ASP A 409 14.87 -22.68 -29.28
C ASP A 409 15.22 -24.04 -28.64
N PRO A 410 15.24 -25.16 -29.41
CA PRO A 410 15.59 -26.48 -28.89
C PRO A 410 17.03 -26.63 -28.39
N TYR A 411 17.93 -25.77 -28.89
CA TYR A 411 19.36 -25.74 -28.57
C TYR A 411 19.75 -24.32 -28.20
N TRP A 412 20.53 -24.17 -27.14
CA TRP A 412 20.93 -22.86 -26.61
C TRP A 412 22.45 -22.66 -26.59
N GLU A 413 22.88 -21.40 -26.49
CA GLU A 413 24.29 -21.00 -26.55
C GLU A 413 24.88 -20.64 -25.18
N TYR A 414 24.08 -20.70 -24.09
CA TYR A 414 24.55 -20.37 -22.74
C TYR A 414 25.56 -21.36 -22.16
N VAL A 415 25.46 -22.63 -22.56
CA VAL A 415 26.40 -23.68 -22.17
C VAL A 415 26.89 -24.35 -23.44
N THR A 416 28.16 -24.16 -23.72
CA THR A 416 28.82 -24.72 -24.90
C THR A 416 30.05 -25.53 -24.50
N GLU A 417 30.33 -26.55 -25.29
CA GLU A 417 31.55 -27.36 -25.14
C GLU A 417 32.46 -27.15 -26.36
N ASP A 418 33.70 -26.76 -26.08
CA ASP A 418 34.75 -26.61 -27.08
C ASP A 418 35.37 -27.98 -27.40
N ILE A 419 35.31 -28.36 -28.68
CA ILE A 419 35.86 -29.61 -29.18
C ILE A 419 37.03 -29.25 -30.09
N GLY A 420 38.26 -29.42 -29.58
CA GLY A 420 39.46 -29.33 -30.40
C GLY A 420 39.55 -30.55 -31.32
N VAL A 421 39.54 -30.32 -32.63
CA VAL A 421 39.70 -31.37 -33.64
C VAL A 421 40.87 -31.07 -34.56
N ASN A 422 41.56 -32.13 -34.98
CA ASN A 422 42.66 -32.06 -35.94
C ASN A 422 42.41 -33.07 -37.06
N GLY A 423 42.44 -32.61 -38.31
CA GLY A 423 42.32 -33.49 -39.47
C GLY A 423 41.95 -32.76 -40.75
N SER A 424 41.73 -33.53 -41.81
CA SER A 424 41.10 -33.05 -43.04
C SER A 424 39.59 -32.91 -42.81
N ILE A 425 39.02 -31.75 -43.15
CA ILE A 425 37.61 -31.43 -42.88
C ILE A 425 36.82 -31.30 -44.19
N TYR A 426 35.79 -32.12 -44.33
CA TYR A 426 34.84 -32.09 -45.45
C TYR A 426 33.43 -31.89 -44.93
N GLY A 427 32.60 -31.17 -45.69
CA GLY A 427 31.21 -30.90 -45.35
C GLY A 427 30.24 -31.30 -46.46
N GLN A 428 29.01 -31.64 -46.12
CA GLN A 428 27.90 -31.78 -47.05
C GLN A 428 26.65 -31.16 -46.44
N SER A 429 26.09 -30.14 -47.08
CA SER A 429 24.81 -29.57 -46.66
C SER A 429 23.63 -30.38 -47.17
N PHE A 430 22.50 -30.29 -46.47
CA PHE A 430 21.22 -30.90 -46.84
C PHE A 430 20.06 -30.06 -46.31
N LEU A 431 18.95 -30.03 -47.07
CA LEU A 431 17.72 -29.36 -46.68
C LEU A 431 16.81 -30.33 -45.91
N VAL A 432 16.32 -29.89 -44.75
CA VAL A 432 15.31 -30.61 -43.97
C VAL A 432 13.94 -30.01 -44.28
N ALA A 433 13.20 -30.64 -45.19
CA ALA A 433 11.89 -30.15 -45.65
C ALA A 433 10.76 -30.41 -44.64
N GLN A 434 10.88 -31.48 -43.84
CA GLN A 434 9.97 -31.87 -42.77
C GLN A 434 10.80 -32.10 -41.50
N PRO A 435 10.30 -31.72 -40.31
CA PRO A 435 11.04 -31.91 -39.08
C PRO A 435 11.29 -33.40 -38.85
N MET A 436 12.48 -33.75 -38.36
CA MET A 436 12.88 -35.13 -38.15
C MET A 436 13.78 -35.25 -36.92
N GLN A 437 13.79 -36.43 -36.30
CA GLN A 437 14.65 -36.70 -35.15
C GLN A 437 15.75 -37.66 -35.57
N LEU A 438 16.93 -37.11 -35.82
CA LEU A 438 18.09 -37.83 -36.29
C LEU A 438 18.62 -38.78 -35.21
N THR A 439 18.89 -40.03 -35.60
CA THR A 439 19.41 -41.07 -34.70
C THR A 439 20.74 -41.64 -35.17
N SER A 440 20.99 -41.64 -36.48
CA SER A 440 22.26 -42.09 -37.05
C SER A 440 22.50 -41.49 -38.45
N ILE A 441 23.76 -41.54 -38.87
CA ILE A 441 24.19 -41.15 -40.21
C ILE A 441 24.99 -42.31 -40.79
N ASP A 442 24.65 -42.76 -41.99
CA ASP A 442 25.45 -43.75 -42.69
C ASP A 442 26.33 -43.07 -43.75
N LEU A 443 27.62 -43.39 -43.76
CA LEU A 443 28.58 -42.92 -44.75
C LEU A 443 29.11 -44.10 -45.57
N ALA A 444 29.24 -43.91 -46.87
CA ALA A 444 29.74 -44.95 -47.78
C ALA A 444 31.25 -44.79 -48.02
N PHE A 445 32.06 -45.73 -47.55
CA PHE A 445 33.52 -45.74 -47.73
C PHE A 445 33.90 -46.55 -48.96
N ALA A 446 34.66 -45.94 -49.88
CA ALA A 446 35.26 -46.60 -51.03
C ALA A 446 36.61 -47.24 -50.70
N ARG A 447 37.34 -46.67 -49.72
CA ARG A 447 38.59 -47.22 -49.19
C ARG A 447 38.71 -46.86 -47.72
N VAL A 448 39.14 -47.82 -46.91
CA VAL A 448 39.51 -47.63 -45.51
C VAL A 448 41.04 -47.60 -45.42
N GLY A 449 41.59 -46.58 -44.77
CA GLY A 449 43.02 -46.42 -44.50
C GLY A 449 43.54 -47.42 -43.45
N ALA A 450 44.84 -47.35 -43.12
CA ALA A 450 45.47 -48.24 -42.14
C ALA A 450 45.27 -47.80 -40.67
N ASP A 451 44.86 -46.54 -40.47
CA ASP A 451 44.63 -45.91 -39.17
C ASP A 451 43.70 -44.68 -39.30
N GLY A 452 43.37 -44.06 -38.15
CA GLY A 452 42.63 -42.81 -38.04
C GLY A 452 41.12 -42.98 -37.92
N ASP A 453 40.53 -42.52 -36.82
CA ASP A 453 39.08 -42.51 -36.63
C ASP A 453 38.43 -41.44 -37.51
N VAL A 454 37.13 -41.60 -37.80
CA VAL A 454 36.34 -40.60 -38.52
C VAL A 454 35.32 -40.00 -37.58
N HIS A 455 35.52 -38.72 -37.24
CA HIS A 455 34.56 -37.93 -36.48
C HIS A 455 33.52 -37.36 -37.42
N VAL A 456 32.25 -37.47 -37.05
CA VAL A 456 31.11 -36.99 -37.82
C VAL A 456 30.32 -36.03 -36.95
N PHE A 457 30.08 -34.83 -37.47
CA PHE A 457 29.34 -33.77 -36.79
C PHE A 457 28.12 -33.36 -37.60
N VAL A 458 27.05 -32.96 -36.91
CA VAL A 458 25.89 -32.30 -37.52
C VAL A 458 25.87 -30.87 -37.06
N VAL A 459 25.86 -29.93 -38.00
CA VAL A 459 25.99 -28.51 -37.73
C VAL A 459 24.90 -27.70 -38.43
N GLU A 460 24.59 -26.53 -37.89
CA GLU A 460 23.77 -25.53 -38.58
C GLU A 460 24.53 -24.92 -39.77
N THR A 461 23.81 -24.24 -40.67
CA THR A 461 24.42 -23.54 -41.80
C THR A 461 24.13 -22.04 -41.76
N THR A 462 24.95 -21.24 -42.42
CA THR A 462 24.62 -19.83 -42.72
C THR A 462 23.44 -19.74 -43.70
N ASN A 463 22.92 -18.52 -43.93
CA ASN A 463 21.91 -18.27 -44.97
C ASN A 463 22.38 -18.67 -46.38
N ALA A 464 23.70 -18.70 -46.62
CA ALA A 464 24.30 -19.15 -47.87
C ALA A 464 24.47 -20.69 -47.95
N GLY A 465 24.11 -21.42 -46.89
CA GLY A 465 24.21 -22.88 -46.83
C GLY A 465 25.61 -23.40 -46.46
N THR A 466 26.55 -22.53 -46.09
CA THR A 466 27.88 -22.94 -45.60
C THR A 466 27.78 -23.49 -44.17
N PRO A 467 28.48 -24.59 -43.83
CA PRO A 467 28.44 -25.14 -42.48
C PRO A 467 29.06 -24.19 -41.44
N LYS A 468 28.54 -24.22 -40.20
CA LYS A 468 28.99 -23.41 -39.07
C LYS A 468 29.70 -24.25 -38.01
N PHE A 469 30.95 -23.94 -37.68
CA PHE A 469 31.69 -24.66 -36.64
C PHE A 469 31.31 -24.24 -35.21
N ASP A 470 30.71 -23.06 -35.07
CA ASP A 470 30.20 -22.49 -33.83
C ASP A 470 28.79 -23.01 -33.45
N ALA A 471 28.18 -23.86 -34.28
CA ALA A 471 26.81 -24.35 -34.09
C ALA A 471 26.68 -25.85 -34.33
N VAL A 472 27.42 -26.66 -33.55
CA VAL A 472 27.33 -28.13 -33.60
C VAL A 472 26.16 -28.65 -32.76
N LEU A 473 25.32 -29.50 -33.35
CA LEU A 473 24.12 -30.08 -32.71
C LEU A 473 24.30 -31.54 -32.27
N ALA A 474 25.13 -32.29 -32.99
CA ALA A 474 25.40 -33.71 -32.70
C ALA A 474 26.81 -34.10 -33.12
N GLN A 475 27.37 -35.08 -32.42
CA GLN A 475 28.67 -35.68 -32.70
C GLN A 475 28.57 -37.20 -32.61
N GLY A 476 29.26 -37.87 -33.52
CA GLY A 476 29.46 -39.32 -33.53
C GLY A 476 30.87 -39.65 -33.99
N ILE A 477 31.31 -40.88 -33.68
CA ILE A 477 32.65 -41.36 -34.02
C ILE A 477 32.49 -42.72 -34.69
N LEU A 478 33.12 -42.87 -35.85
CA LEU A 478 33.34 -44.14 -36.51
C LEU A 478 34.78 -44.58 -36.20
N PRO A 479 34.98 -45.48 -35.20
CA PRO A 479 36.31 -45.95 -34.86
C PRO A 479 36.86 -46.80 -36.01
N HIS A 480 38.15 -46.62 -36.32
CA HIS A 480 38.79 -47.24 -37.47
C HIS A 480 38.61 -48.77 -37.48
N GLY A 481 38.72 -49.43 -36.32
CA GLY A 481 38.57 -50.88 -36.20
C GLY A 481 37.20 -51.43 -36.63
N ASN A 482 36.18 -50.58 -36.72
CA ASN A 482 34.82 -50.95 -37.15
C ASN A 482 34.50 -50.51 -38.59
N LEU A 483 35.42 -49.82 -39.27
CA LEU A 483 35.20 -49.33 -40.63
C LEU A 483 35.30 -50.48 -41.64
N VAL A 484 34.29 -50.59 -42.50
CA VAL A 484 34.27 -51.53 -43.63
C VAL A 484 34.13 -50.75 -44.95
N VAL A 485 34.56 -51.36 -46.06
CA VAL A 485 34.23 -50.81 -47.39
C VAL A 485 32.73 -50.96 -47.62
N GLY A 486 32.06 -49.88 -48.01
CA GLY A 486 30.60 -49.80 -48.13
C GLY A 486 29.96 -48.91 -47.05
N TRP A 487 28.70 -49.18 -46.72
CA TRP A 487 27.92 -48.36 -45.78
C TRP A 487 28.32 -48.62 -44.33
N ASN A 488 28.70 -47.56 -43.63
CA ASN A 488 29.06 -47.57 -42.21
C ASN A 488 28.11 -46.66 -41.44
N LYS A 489 27.47 -47.21 -40.40
CA LYS A 489 26.51 -46.49 -39.58
C LYS A 489 27.17 -45.81 -38.40
N CYS A 490 27.11 -44.48 -38.37
CA CYS A 490 27.54 -43.65 -37.25
C CYS A 490 26.33 -43.33 -36.37
N VAL A 491 26.28 -43.90 -35.16
CA VAL A 491 25.20 -43.64 -34.20
C VAL A 491 25.40 -42.25 -33.59
N MET A 492 24.32 -41.47 -33.54
CA MET A 492 24.31 -40.11 -33.01
C MET A 492 23.44 -40.02 -31.75
N PRO A 493 23.68 -39.03 -30.88
CA PRO A 493 22.66 -38.58 -29.93
C PRO A 493 21.38 -38.20 -30.68
N ILE A 494 20.22 -38.42 -30.06
CA ILE A 494 18.92 -38.08 -30.68
C ILE A 494 18.84 -36.56 -30.80
N THR A 495 18.75 -36.07 -32.03
CA THR A 495 18.84 -34.64 -32.34
C THR A 495 17.64 -34.22 -33.20
N LEU A 496 16.94 -33.17 -32.77
CA LEU A 496 15.81 -32.60 -33.50
C LEU A 496 16.35 -31.70 -34.62
N LEU A 497 15.97 -31.99 -35.86
CA LEU A 497 16.22 -31.14 -37.01
C LEU A 497 14.90 -30.49 -37.42
N GLU A 498 14.88 -29.16 -37.46
CA GLU A 498 13.68 -28.39 -37.71
C GLU A 498 13.35 -28.28 -39.21
N SER A 499 12.08 -28.09 -39.50
CA SER A 499 11.58 -27.93 -40.86
C SER A 499 12.06 -26.63 -41.49
N GLY A 500 12.36 -26.66 -42.78
CA GLY A 500 12.69 -25.47 -43.57
C GLY A 500 14.12 -24.93 -43.35
N LYS A 501 14.90 -25.56 -42.47
CA LYS A 501 16.31 -25.22 -42.23
C LYS A 501 17.25 -26.13 -43.03
N ARG A 502 18.43 -25.61 -43.33
CA ARG A 502 19.55 -26.39 -43.88
C ARG A 502 20.52 -26.73 -42.75
N TYR A 503 21.00 -27.96 -42.79
CA TYR A 503 22.02 -28.47 -41.88
C TYR A 503 23.16 -29.05 -42.71
N ALA A 504 24.29 -29.33 -42.08
CA ALA A 504 25.42 -29.96 -42.75
C ALA A 504 26.01 -31.10 -41.92
N ILE A 505 26.49 -32.12 -42.62
CA ILE A 505 27.33 -33.18 -42.07
C ILE A 505 28.77 -32.75 -42.28
N VAL A 506 29.57 -32.75 -41.22
CA VAL A 506 31.01 -32.47 -41.29
C VAL A 506 31.78 -33.72 -40.87
N THR A 507 32.71 -34.16 -41.70
CA THR A 507 33.58 -35.30 -41.41
C THR A 507 35.01 -34.84 -41.20
N ILE A 508 35.65 -35.34 -40.15
CA ILE A 508 37.01 -34.98 -39.76
C ILE A 508 37.79 -36.25 -39.50
N THR A 509 38.94 -36.41 -40.16
CA THR A 509 39.81 -37.57 -39.97
C THR A 509 41.27 -37.23 -40.27
N THR A 510 42.17 -37.97 -39.61
CA THR A 510 43.61 -37.99 -39.91
C THR A 510 43.98 -39.21 -40.76
N GLY A 511 43.09 -40.19 -40.89
CA GLY A 511 43.32 -41.44 -41.62
C GLY A 511 43.16 -41.30 -43.12
N ALA A 512 43.88 -42.13 -43.88
CA ALA A 512 43.89 -42.13 -45.36
C ALA A 512 42.63 -42.77 -46.01
N HIS A 513 41.45 -42.38 -45.55
CA HIS A 513 40.14 -42.90 -45.98
C HIS A 513 39.63 -42.25 -47.27
N ALA A 514 38.76 -42.94 -48.00
CA ALA A 514 38.04 -42.39 -49.15
C ALA A 514 36.54 -42.69 -49.07
N LEU A 515 35.70 -41.68 -49.35
CA LEU A 515 34.25 -41.80 -49.43
C LEU A 515 33.78 -41.95 -50.88
N TYR A 516 32.67 -42.63 -51.08
CA TYR A 516 31.94 -42.56 -52.34
C TYR A 516 31.26 -41.20 -52.48
N VAL A 517 31.29 -40.64 -53.70
CA VAL A 517 30.62 -39.39 -54.05
C VAL A 517 29.73 -39.60 -55.28
N SER A 518 28.62 -38.87 -55.34
CA SER A 518 27.79 -38.78 -56.53
C SER A 518 28.34 -37.70 -57.45
N GLY A 519 28.41 -37.99 -58.75
CA GLY A 519 28.87 -37.03 -59.75
C GLY A 519 27.72 -36.24 -60.36
N ALA A 520 28.07 -35.18 -61.08
CA ALA A 520 27.14 -34.31 -61.82
C ALA A 520 26.03 -33.70 -60.94
N ASN A 521 26.30 -33.45 -59.66
CA ASN A 521 25.38 -32.82 -58.71
C ASN A 521 23.96 -33.44 -58.73
N LYS A 522 23.89 -34.78 -58.75
CA LYS A 522 22.63 -35.52 -58.75
C LYS A 522 21.80 -35.29 -57.48
N TYR A 523 22.44 -34.84 -56.40
CA TYR A 523 21.76 -34.54 -55.14
C TYR A 523 21.36 -33.07 -55.06
N THR A 524 20.11 -32.77 -55.39
CA THR A 524 19.59 -31.38 -55.39
C THR A 524 19.33 -30.80 -53.99
N GLY A 525 19.53 -31.60 -52.93
CA GLY A 525 19.18 -31.24 -51.56
C GLY A 525 20.23 -30.37 -50.85
N GLY A 526 21.42 -30.19 -51.43
CA GLY A 526 22.50 -29.41 -50.81
C GLY A 526 23.78 -29.45 -51.64
N THR A 527 24.92 -29.20 -51.00
CA THR A 527 26.21 -29.06 -51.69
C THR A 527 27.35 -29.52 -50.80
N GLN A 528 28.38 -30.11 -51.41
CA GLN A 528 29.62 -30.44 -50.74
C GLN A 528 30.49 -29.20 -50.49
N PHE A 529 31.13 -29.13 -49.32
CA PHE A 529 32.11 -28.11 -48.95
C PHE A 529 33.45 -28.74 -48.57
N ILE A 530 34.51 -27.97 -48.81
CA ILE A 530 35.90 -28.31 -48.44
C ILE A 530 36.38 -27.19 -47.53
N THR A 531 37.10 -27.53 -46.46
CA THR A 531 37.65 -26.52 -45.54
C THR A 531 39.13 -26.29 -45.85
N THR A 532 39.55 -25.02 -45.89
CA THR A 532 40.95 -24.62 -45.99
C THR A 532 41.20 -23.48 -45.03
N ASP A 533 42.20 -23.60 -44.16
CA ASP A 533 42.60 -22.55 -43.20
C ASP A 533 41.46 -22.15 -42.23
N GLY A 534 40.74 -23.14 -41.67
CA GLY A 534 39.68 -22.93 -40.69
C GLY A 534 38.37 -22.33 -41.25
N ALA A 535 38.32 -22.01 -42.55
CA ALA A 535 37.13 -21.51 -43.23
C ALA A 535 36.67 -22.46 -44.35
N PHE A 536 35.36 -22.58 -44.55
CA PHE A 536 34.82 -23.33 -45.68
C PHE A 536 35.04 -22.58 -46.99
N ALA A 537 35.67 -23.26 -47.95
CA ALA A 537 35.82 -22.80 -49.33
C ALA A 537 34.49 -22.86 -50.11
N GLN A 538 34.49 -22.33 -51.34
CA GLN A 538 33.31 -22.35 -52.22
C GLN A 538 32.82 -23.80 -52.46
N GLY A 539 31.51 -24.01 -52.37
CA GLY A 539 30.90 -25.34 -52.51
C GLY A 539 31.19 -25.98 -53.89
N SER A 540 31.37 -27.30 -53.90
CA SER A 540 31.60 -28.07 -55.13
C SER A 540 30.38 -28.00 -56.03
N THR A 541 30.58 -27.81 -57.34
CA THR A 541 29.50 -27.82 -58.33
C THR A 541 29.35 -29.16 -59.03
N GLU A 542 30.26 -30.11 -58.77
CA GLU A 542 30.39 -31.35 -59.54
C GLU A 542 30.08 -32.61 -58.73
N THR A 543 30.35 -32.59 -57.41
CA THR A 543 30.32 -33.78 -56.56
C THR A 543 29.60 -33.55 -55.23
N ASP A 544 28.92 -34.58 -54.74
CA ASP A 544 28.30 -34.62 -53.40
C ASP A 544 28.65 -35.91 -52.66
N ILE A 545 28.77 -35.85 -51.34
CA ILE A 545 29.07 -37.02 -50.50
C ILE A 545 27.88 -37.99 -50.51
N CYS A 546 28.16 -39.30 -50.59
CA CYS A 546 27.15 -40.34 -50.40
C CYS A 546 26.86 -40.55 -48.90
N PHE A 547 25.63 -40.28 -48.48
CA PHE A 547 25.19 -40.42 -47.09
C PHE A 547 23.74 -40.91 -46.98
N ARG A 548 23.37 -41.44 -45.81
CA ARG A 548 21.98 -41.69 -45.41
C ARG A 548 21.74 -41.10 -44.03
N LEU A 549 20.72 -40.26 -43.90
CA LEU A 549 20.25 -39.75 -42.62
C LEU A 549 19.09 -40.61 -42.15
N ASN A 550 19.29 -41.27 -41.01
CA ASN A 550 18.30 -42.13 -40.39
C ASN A 550 17.63 -41.37 -39.23
N ALA A 551 16.30 -41.39 -39.22
CA ALA A 551 15.50 -40.80 -38.16
C ALA A 551 14.65 -41.84 -37.44
N ALA A 552 14.22 -41.48 -36.23
CA ALA A 552 13.30 -42.26 -35.44
C ALA A 552 11.91 -42.30 -36.08
N ARG A 553 11.34 -43.50 -36.15
CA ARG A 553 9.91 -43.75 -36.36
C ARG A 553 9.36 -44.44 -35.12
N TYR A 554 8.53 -43.74 -34.37
CA TYR A 554 8.03 -44.17 -33.07
C TYR A 554 6.96 -45.23 -33.18
N ARG A 555 7.05 -46.23 -32.28
CA ARG A 555 6.13 -47.38 -32.26
C ARG A 555 4.75 -47.05 -31.70
N SER A 556 4.68 -46.05 -30.81
CA SER A 556 3.43 -45.59 -30.21
C SER A 556 3.35 -44.07 -30.21
N PRO A 557 2.21 -43.47 -30.58
CA PRO A 557 2.00 -42.03 -30.50
C PRO A 557 1.87 -41.53 -29.06
N ARG A 558 1.44 -42.39 -28.12
CA ARG A 558 1.32 -42.07 -26.70
C ARG A 558 2.09 -43.10 -25.87
N THR A 559 2.97 -42.61 -25.01
CA THR A 559 3.79 -43.46 -24.13
C THR A 559 3.73 -42.92 -22.70
N VAL A 560 3.40 -43.78 -21.75
CA VAL A 560 3.33 -43.46 -20.32
C VAL A 560 4.51 -44.15 -19.64
N ILE A 561 5.34 -43.36 -18.95
CA ILE A 561 6.61 -43.79 -18.39
C ILE A 561 6.58 -43.55 -16.88
N PRO A 562 6.65 -44.60 -16.04
CA PRO A 562 6.71 -44.45 -14.60
C PRO A 562 8.08 -43.91 -14.17
N MET A 563 8.07 -42.96 -13.24
CA MET A 563 9.26 -42.32 -12.69
C MET A 563 9.43 -42.71 -11.22
N GLN A 564 10.60 -42.43 -10.65
CA GLN A 564 10.80 -42.55 -9.21
C GLN A 564 9.84 -41.62 -8.46
N ALA A 565 9.29 -42.11 -7.34
CA ALA A 565 8.34 -41.35 -6.53
C ALA A 565 9.05 -40.18 -5.81
N LEU A 566 8.33 -39.08 -5.66
CA LEU A 566 8.79 -37.92 -4.91
C LEU A 566 8.39 -38.07 -3.44
N ASN A 567 9.35 -37.89 -2.53
CA ASN A 567 9.14 -38.11 -1.10
C ASN A 567 9.63 -36.91 -0.30
N LEU A 568 8.82 -36.46 0.65
CA LEU A 568 9.17 -35.45 1.63
C LEU A 568 8.50 -35.75 2.96
N ALA A 569 9.28 -35.91 4.02
CA ALA A 569 8.75 -36.10 5.37
C ALA A 569 7.84 -34.92 5.75
N ASP A 570 6.75 -35.23 6.45
CA ASP A 570 5.73 -34.27 6.89
C ASP A 570 5.00 -33.52 5.75
N GLY A 571 5.03 -34.04 4.52
CA GLY A 571 4.21 -33.57 3.41
C GLY A 571 4.85 -32.46 2.56
N MET A 572 4.41 -32.34 1.31
CA MET A 572 4.92 -31.35 0.35
C MET A 572 3.87 -30.33 -0.09
N THR A 573 4.32 -29.10 -0.36
CA THR A 573 3.49 -27.99 -0.88
C THR A 573 3.90 -27.57 -2.29
N GLN A 574 5.05 -28.01 -2.77
CA GLN A 574 5.60 -27.62 -4.06
C GLN A 574 6.45 -28.75 -4.62
N ILE A 575 6.31 -28.98 -5.93
CA ILE A 575 7.17 -29.83 -6.74
C ILE A 575 7.87 -28.92 -7.76
N ASP A 576 9.18 -29.09 -7.91
CA ASP A 576 9.98 -28.34 -8.86
C ASP A 576 10.88 -29.31 -9.61
N MET A 577 10.84 -29.29 -10.93
CA MET A 577 11.59 -30.19 -11.80
C MET A 577 12.40 -29.37 -12.78
N LEU A 578 13.69 -29.69 -12.87
CA LEU A 578 14.60 -29.16 -13.88
C LEU A 578 15.13 -30.33 -14.70
N TYR A 579 15.02 -30.23 -16.02
CA TYR A 579 15.60 -31.19 -16.96
C TYR A 579 15.92 -30.51 -18.30
N ALA A 580 16.83 -31.08 -19.08
CA ALA A 580 17.00 -30.66 -20.46
C ALA A 580 16.06 -31.46 -21.38
N GLY A 581 15.55 -30.84 -22.43
CA GLY A 581 14.64 -31.52 -23.35
C GLY A 581 14.05 -30.58 -24.38
N TRP A 582 13.32 -31.14 -25.34
CA TRP A 582 12.57 -30.36 -26.30
C TRP A 582 11.23 -31.04 -26.61
N VAL A 583 10.25 -30.22 -26.98
CA VAL A 583 8.90 -30.66 -27.38
C VAL A 583 8.64 -30.14 -28.79
N PRO A 584 8.65 -30.99 -29.84
CA PRO A 584 8.42 -30.53 -31.21
C PRO A 584 7.00 -30.02 -31.39
N GLY A 585 6.79 -29.17 -32.40
CA GLY A 585 5.45 -28.71 -32.77
C GLY A 585 4.49 -29.88 -33.04
N GLY A 586 3.31 -29.84 -32.42
CA GLY A 586 2.31 -30.89 -32.51
C GLY A 586 2.51 -32.08 -31.56
N CYS A 587 3.52 -32.04 -30.68
CA CYS A 587 3.71 -32.99 -29.59
C CYS A 587 3.40 -32.34 -28.23
N GLN A 588 3.21 -33.13 -27.19
CA GLN A 588 3.00 -32.67 -25.82
C GLN A 588 3.73 -33.58 -24.82
N LEU A 589 4.37 -32.94 -23.86
CA LEU A 589 4.94 -33.60 -22.68
C LEU A 589 4.11 -33.20 -21.47
N ALA A 590 3.44 -34.16 -20.85
CA ALA A 590 2.64 -33.95 -19.65
C ALA A 590 3.22 -34.76 -18.48
N TRP A 591 3.05 -34.20 -17.28
CA TRP A 591 3.44 -34.84 -16.04
C TRP A 591 2.18 -35.13 -15.24
N GLU A 592 2.10 -36.33 -14.69
CA GLU A 592 0.96 -36.74 -13.87
C GLU A 592 1.47 -37.26 -12.54
N ILE A 593 0.71 -36.95 -11.49
CA ILE A 593 1.02 -37.34 -10.12
C ILE A 593 -0.12 -38.13 -9.49
N ARG A 594 0.24 -39.00 -8.55
CA ARG A 594 -0.71 -39.69 -7.70
C ARG A 594 -0.28 -39.56 -6.23
N PRO A 595 -0.92 -38.66 -5.46
CA PRO A 595 -0.67 -38.55 -4.03
C PRO A 595 -0.97 -39.84 -3.28
N ALA A 596 -0.16 -40.16 -2.26
CA ALA A 596 -0.42 -41.29 -1.38
C ALA A 596 -1.83 -41.20 -0.77
N GLY A 597 -2.60 -42.30 -0.88
CA GLY A 597 -4.00 -42.36 -0.42
C GLY A 597 -5.04 -41.99 -1.48
N THR A 598 -4.63 -41.74 -2.73
CA THR A 598 -5.54 -41.53 -3.87
C THR A 598 -5.36 -42.62 -4.93
N ASP A 599 -6.45 -43.01 -5.61
CA ASP A 599 -6.44 -44.09 -6.60
C ASP A 599 -6.36 -43.60 -8.06
N HIS A 600 -6.46 -42.30 -8.29
CA HIS A 600 -6.48 -41.70 -9.62
C HIS A 600 -5.22 -40.85 -9.86
N TRP A 601 -4.81 -40.81 -11.12
CA TRP A 601 -3.71 -39.94 -11.57
C TRP A 601 -4.27 -38.58 -11.93
N VAL A 602 -3.59 -37.53 -11.48
CA VAL A 602 -3.94 -36.13 -11.73
C VAL A 602 -2.85 -35.51 -12.56
N GLU A 603 -3.21 -34.88 -13.67
CA GLU A 603 -2.27 -34.11 -14.49
C GLU A 603 -1.81 -32.86 -13.74
N LEU A 604 -0.54 -32.49 -13.91
CA LEU A 604 -0.03 -31.21 -13.41
C LEU A 604 -0.59 -30.08 -14.30
N ASP A 605 -1.78 -29.61 -13.96
CA ASP A 605 -2.50 -28.56 -14.69
C ASP A 605 -2.72 -27.30 -13.85
N ASP A 606 -3.37 -26.30 -14.45
CA ASP A 606 -3.79 -25.06 -13.77
C ASP A 606 -5.23 -25.14 -13.24
N GLY A 607 -5.56 -26.24 -12.55
CA GLY A 607 -6.86 -26.43 -11.91
C GLY A 607 -7.15 -25.45 -10.75
N ASP A 608 -8.32 -25.60 -10.12
CA ASP A 608 -8.67 -24.80 -8.94
C ASP A 608 -7.68 -25.10 -7.79
N PRO A 609 -7.00 -24.06 -7.23
CA PRO A 609 -6.07 -24.25 -6.13
C PRO A 609 -6.62 -24.93 -4.89
N SER A 610 -7.92 -24.85 -4.65
CA SER A 610 -8.56 -25.55 -3.54
C SER A 610 -8.60 -27.07 -3.73
N THR A 611 -8.59 -27.53 -4.97
CA THR A 611 -8.65 -28.94 -5.38
C THR A 611 -7.28 -29.53 -5.71
N ASN A 612 -6.21 -28.75 -5.54
CA ASN A 612 -4.87 -29.19 -5.90
C ASN A 612 -4.47 -30.44 -5.07
N PRO A 613 -3.92 -31.49 -5.70
CA PRO A 613 -3.53 -32.74 -5.06
C PRO A 613 -2.53 -32.59 -3.90
N LEU A 614 -1.80 -31.46 -3.82
CA LEU A 614 -0.84 -31.19 -2.75
C LEU A 614 -1.45 -30.47 -1.53
N VAL A 615 -2.74 -30.06 -1.59
CA VAL A 615 -3.42 -29.40 -0.45
C VAL A 615 -3.48 -30.31 0.78
N GLY A 616 -3.60 -31.62 0.59
CA GLY A 616 -3.58 -32.62 1.66
C GLY A 616 -2.20 -32.86 2.29
N LEU A 617 -1.16 -32.15 1.86
CA LEU A 617 0.24 -32.34 2.30
C LEU A 617 0.68 -33.82 2.22
N PRO A 618 0.58 -34.48 1.06
CA PRO A 618 1.01 -35.86 0.92
C PRO A 618 2.52 -35.99 1.15
N ALA A 619 2.94 -36.97 1.95
CA ALA A 619 4.36 -37.23 2.23
C ALA A 619 5.08 -37.94 1.06
N SER A 620 4.31 -38.64 0.21
CA SER A 620 4.79 -39.31 -0.98
C SER A 620 3.83 -39.08 -2.13
N VAL A 621 4.39 -38.85 -3.31
CA VAL A 621 3.66 -38.64 -4.56
C VAL A 621 4.33 -39.49 -5.63
N GLU A 622 3.60 -40.44 -6.20
CA GLU A 622 4.08 -41.16 -7.37
C GLU A 622 4.08 -40.24 -8.58
N LEU A 623 5.11 -40.35 -9.40
CA LEU A 623 5.30 -39.51 -10.58
C LEU A 623 5.30 -40.38 -11.84
N ARG A 624 4.63 -39.92 -12.89
CA ARG A 624 4.78 -40.49 -14.22
C ARG A 624 4.79 -39.39 -15.28
N MET A 625 5.44 -39.70 -16.39
CA MET A 625 5.54 -38.83 -17.53
C MET A 625 4.71 -39.40 -18.68
N VAL A 626 3.96 -38.53 -19.36
CA VAL A 626 3.14 -38.88 -20.52
C VAL A 626 3.68 -38.13 -21.73
N MET A 627 4.31 -38.88 -22.64
CA MET A 627 4.78 -38.38 -23.92
C MET A 627 3.72 -38.63 -24.98
N MET A 628 3.24 -37.54 -25.59
CA MET A 628 2.31 -37.57 -26.71
C MET A 628 2.95 -36.94 -27.92
N GLY A 629 2.86 -37.62 -29.05
CA GLY A 629 3.42 -37.16 -30.31
C GLY A 629 2.83 -37.93 -31.48
N THR A 630 3.61 -38.01 -32.55
CA THR A 630 3.26 -38.68 -33.79
C THR A 630 4.17 -39.88 -34.02
N ALA A 631 3.99 -40.57 -35.16
CA ALA A 631 4.91 -41.62 -35.57
C ALA A 631 6.31 -41.09 -35.93
N ASP A 632 6.45 -39.79 -36.22
CA ASP A 632 7.69 -39.20 -36.75
C ASP A 632 8.37 -38.23 -35.77
N LEU A 633 7.63 -37.73 -34.80
CA LEU A 633 8.10 -36.79 -33.78
C LEU A 633 7.53 -37.18 -32.42
N GLN A 634 8.37 -37.20 -31.39
CA GLN A 634 8.00 -37.36 -29.99
C GLN A 634 8.80 -36.41 -29.10
N PRO A 635 8.32 -36.00 -27.92
CA PRO A 635 9.14 -35.25 -26.97
C PRO A 635 10.39 -36.02 -26.54
N MET A 636 11.46 -35.29 -26.19
CA MET A 636 12.69 -35.85 -25.65
C MET A 636 13.03 -35.20 -24.32
N ILE A 637 13.48 -36.02 -23.37
CA ILE A 637 14.01 -35.58 -22.07
C ILE A 637 15.42 -36.16 -21.87
N GLN A 638 16.31 -35.36 -21.32
CA GLN A 638 17.66 -35.77 -20.93
C GLN A 638 17.68 -36.02 -19.42
N LEU A 639 17.93 -37.27 -19.03
CA LEU A 639 17.98 -37.71 -17.64
C LEU A 639 19.44 -37.91 -17.21
N ASP A 640 20.17 -36.80 -17.07
CA ASP A 640 21.55 -36.78 -16.60
C ASP A 640 21.63 -36.36 -15.11
N GLU A 641 22.83 -36.04 -14.62
CA GLU A 641 23.02 -35.56 -13.25
C GLU A 641 22.36 -34.20 -12.98
N LYS A 642 22.13 -33.41 -14.05
CA LYS A 642 21.52 -32.08 -13.99
C LYS A 642 19.99 -32.18 -13.98
N ALA A 643 19.43 -33.32 -14.38
CA ALA A 643 18.00 -33.60 -14.29
C ALA A 643 17.61 -33.88 -12.82
N VAL A 644 16.97 -32.91 -12.18
CA VAL A 644 16.65 -32.95 -10.75
C VAL A 644 15.18 -32.66 -10.49
N SER A 645 14.65 -33.31 -9.46
CA SER A 645 13.35 -33.03 -8.89
C SER A 645 13.53 -32.59 -7.44
N ARG A 646 12.72 -31.64 -7.02
CA ARG A 646 12.75 -31.06 -5.69
C ARG A 646 11.34 -30.99 -5.14
N ALA A 647 11.11 -31.71 -4.05
CA ALA A 647 9.89 -31.59 -3.26
C ALA A 647 10.17 -30.69 -2.06
N SER A 648 9.33 -29.69 -1.86
CA SER A 648 9.51 -28.69 -0.80
C SER A 648 8.25 -28.44 0.00
N ARG A 649 8.42 -28.09 1.26
CA ARG A 649 7.35 -27.65 2.17
C ARG A 649 7.63 -26.23 2.66
N ASN A 650 6.67 -25.33 2.50
CA ASN A 650 6.79 -23.97 3.03
C ASN A 650 6.83 -23.95 4.57
N ARG A 651 7.54 -22.97 5.13
CA ARG A 651 7.45 -22.61 6.55
C ARG A 651 6.10 -21.98 6.86
N ALA A 652 5.75 -21.99 8.15
CA ALA A 652 4.64 -21.20 8.68
C ALA A 652 5.01 -19.75 8.98
N THR A 653 6.31 -19.42 8.92
CA THR A 653 6.88 -18.10 9.25
C THR A 653 7.81 -17.64 8.13
N MET A 654 7.72 -16.37 7.75
CA MET A 654 8.59 -15.70 6.79
C MET A 654 9.23 -14.49 7.45
N VAL A 655 10.54 -14.36 7.30
CA VAL A 655 11.27 -13.15 7.68
C VAL A 655 12.24 -12.79 6.56
N GLY A 656 12.07 -11.61 5.98
CA GLY A 656 12.96 -11.06 4.95
C GLY A 656 13.66 -9.82 5.49
N VAL A 657 14.98 -9.76 5.35
CA VAL A 657 15.81 -8.63 5.79
C VAL A 657 16.58 -8.10 4.60
N THR A 658 16.48 -6.79 4.34
CA THR A 658 17.27 -6.16 3.28
C THR A 658 18.71 -5.91 3.72
N LYS A 659 19.59 -5.65 2.76
CA LYS A 659 20.87 -4.98 3.04
C LYS A 659 20.63 -3.59 3.63
N SER A 660 21.64 -3.05 4.29
CA SER A 660 21.57 -1.71 4.88
C SER A 660 21.55 -0.65 3.79
N PHE A 661 20.54 0.21 3.80
CA PHE A 661 20.42 1.31 2.84
C PHE A 661 20.92 2.61 3.47
N PRO A 662 21.96 3.26 2.92
CA PRO A 662 22.41 4.57 3.35
C PRO A 662 21.53 5.67 2.75
N PHE A 663 20.88 6.47 3.60
CA PHE A 663 19.91 7.49 3.17
C PHE A 663 20.56 8.77 2.60
N GLY A 664 21.88 8.93 2.73
CA GLY A 664 22.59 10.17 2.35
C GLY A 664 22.26 11.39 3.21
N VAL A 665 21.27 11.27 4.11
CA VAL A 665 20.82 12.29 5.05
C VAL A 665 20.67 11.67 6.44
N SER A 666 20.78 12.51 7.48
CA SER A 666 20.45 12.12 8.85
C SER A 666 18.96 12.37 9.10
N THR A 667 18.20 11.36 9.48
CA THR A 667 16.76 11.47 9.73
C THR A 667 16.37 10.85 11.07
N THR A 668 15.30 11.38 11.68
CA THR A 668 14.62 10.79 12.83
C THR A 668 13.29 10.14 12.44
N SER A 669 12.93 10.13 11.16
CA SER A 669 11.65 9.60 10.68
C SER A 669 11.81 8.85 9.37
N ILE A 670 11.29 7.63 9.33
CA ILE A 670 11.36 6.75 8.16
C ILE A 670 9.94 6.35 7.78
N VAL A 671 9.68 6.21 6.48
CA VAL A 671 8.44 5.64 5.95
C VAL A 671 8.76 4.43 5.11
N THR A 672 7.96 3.36 5.26
CA THR A 672 7.97 2.22 4.35
C THR A 672 6.62 2.05 3.70
N GLN A 673 6.61 1.64 2.44
CA GLN A 673 5.42 1.18 1.73
C GLN A 673 5.69 -0.24 1.23
N ILE A 674 4.87 -1.18 1.66
CA ILE A 674 5.06 -2.60 1.37
C ILE A 674 3.78 -3.18 0.82
N THR A 675 3.85 -3.77 -0.37
CA THR A 675 2.69 -4.41 -1.01
C THR A 675 2.77 -5.92 -0.79
N VAL A 676 1.70 -6.50 -0.24
CA VAL A 676 1.56 -7.93 0.03
C VAL A 676 0.40 -8.47 -0.80
N ASP A 677 0.61 -9.59 -1.47
CA ASP A 677 -0.41 -10.27 -2.29
C ASP A 677 -0.70 -11.68 -1.76
N ALA A 678 -1.78 -12.30 -2.26
CA ALA A 678 -2.33 -13.57 -1.79
C ALA A 678 -2.64 -13.60 -0.28
N PHE A 679 -3.00 -12.45 0.31
CA PHE A 679 -3.27 -12.29 1.74
C PHE A 679 -4.70 -12.65 2.12
N ASP A 680 -4.84 -13.55 3.08
CA ASP A 680 -6.09 -13.96 3.72
C ASP A 680 -6.07 -13.56 5.21
N ALA A 681 -6.93 -12.62 5.60
CA ALA A 681 -6.99 -12.12 6.98
C ALA A 681 -7.39 -13.18 8.02
N ALA A 682 -8.02 -14.29 7.63
CA ALA A 682 -8.37 -15.36 8.56
C ALA A 682 -7.16 -16.27 8.88
N ARG A 683 -6.14 -16.26 8.03
CA ARG A 683 -5.02 -17.22 8.09
C ARG A 683 -3.66 -16.55 8.28
N HIS A 684 -3.52 -15.31 7.83
CA HIS A 684 -2.24 -14.64 7.69
C HIS A 684 -2.12 -13.43 8.60
N THR A 685 -0.93 -13.23 9.12
CA THR A 685 -0.52 -12.00 9.81
C THR A 685 0.72 -11.44 9.13
N PHE A 686 0.75 -10.12 8.91
CA PHE A 686 1.92 -9.42 8.38
C PHE A 686 2.32 -8.30 9.34
N THR A 687 3.61 -8.23 9.65
CA THR A 687 4.18 -7.25 10.58
C THR A 687 5.32 -6.52 9.87
N PRO A 688 5.08 -5.29 9.38
CA PRO A 688 6.15 -4.46 8.85
C PRO A 688 7.04 -3.96 10.00
N SER A 689 8.35 -4.00 9.80
CA SER A 689 9.32 -3.42 10.73
C SER A 689 10.56 -2.93 9.98
N ILE A 690 11.38 -2.12 10.64
CA ILE A 690 12.71 -1.73 10.15
C ILE A 690 13.77 -2.12 11.16
N MET A 691 15.03 -2.22 10.72
CA MET A 691 16.17 -2.33 11.61
C MET A 691 17.06 -1.10 11.47
N VAL A 692 17.38 -0.48 12.61
CA VAL A 692 18.36 0.62 12.70
C VAL A 692 19.53 0.10 13.53
N GLY A 693 20.68 -0.06 12.89
CA GLY A 693 21.76 -0.86 13.46
C GLY A 693 21.31 -2.31 13.72
N ALA A 694 21.43 -2.78 14.95
CA ALA A 694 20.97 -4.11 15.38
C ALA A 694 19.54 -4.11 15.95
N THR A 695 18.93 -2.94 16.17
CA THR A 695 17.64 -2.83 16.86
C THR A 695 16.50 -2.93 15.86
N THR A 696 15.54 -3.83 16.10
CA THR A 696 14.28 -3.88 15.34
C THR A 696 13.31 -2.84 15.90
N VAL A 697 12.80 -1.98 15.04
CA VAL A 697 11.86 -0.89 15.38
C VAL A 697 10.50 -1.21 14.77
N ALA A 698 9.48 -1.23 15.62
CA ALA A 698 8.09 -1.37 15.22
C ALA A 698 7.54 -0.02 14.68
N PRO A 699 6.56 -0.04 13.76
CA PRO A 699 5.98 1.18 13.22
C PRO A 699 5.22 1.95 14.31
N THR A 700 5.36 3.26 14.29
CA THR A 700 4.57 4.17 15.13
C THR A 700 3.13 4.22 14.64
N THR A 701 2.94 4.24 13.32
CA THR A 701 1.63 4.14 12.67
C THR A 701 1.71 3.26 11.43
N THR A 702 0.64 2.51 11.16
CA THR A 702 0.50 1.72 9.94
C THR A 702 -0.89 1.91 9.37
N GLN A 703 -0.97 2.35 8.11
CA GLN A 703 -2.20 2.42 7.33
C GLN A 703 -2.21 1.24 6.36
N VAL A 704 -3.32 0.49 6.34
CA VAL A 704 -3.51 -0.65 5.43
C VAL A 704 -4.57 -0.27 4.39
N THR A 705 -4.20 -0.34 3.12
CA THR A 705 -5.11 -0.14 2.00
C THR A 705 -5.35 -1.47 1.30
N ILE A 706 -6.61 -1.83 1.08
CA ILE A 706 -7.00 -3.02 0.32
C ILE A 706 -7.22 -2.61 -1.13
N ASP A 707 -6.66 -3.37 -2.07
CA ASP A 707 -6.88 -3.13 -3.49
C ASP A 707 -8.35 -3.50 -3.86
N PRO A 708 -9.13 -2.56 -4.42
CA PRO A 708 -10.53 -2.82 -4.76
C PRO A 708 -10.71 -3.83 -5.91
N LEU A 709 -9.72 -3.99 -6.79
CA LEU A 709 -9.75 -4.93 -7.91
C LEU A 709 -9.22 -6.32 -7.50
N ARG A 710 -8.36 -6.38 -6.47
CA ARG A 710 -7.84 -7.64 -5.89
C ARG A 710 -7.89 -7.61 -4.37
N PRO A 711 -8.98 -8.08 -3.74
CA PRO A 711 -9.14 -8.05 -2.28
C PRO A 711 -8.08 -8.82 -1.48
N THR A 712 -7.34 -9.73 -2.12
CA THR A 712 -6.19 -10.46 -1.55
C THR A 712 -4.92 -9.63 -1.49
N ARG A 713 -4.88 -8.46 -2.13
CA ARG A 713 -3.72 -7.56 -2.16
C ARG A 713 -3.92 -6.42 -1.18
N ARG A 714 -2.85 -6.12 -0.43
CA ARG A 714 -2.84 -5.09 0.61
C ARG A 714 -1.56 -4.29 0.55
N THR A 715 -1.67 -2.98 0.70
CA THR A 715 -0.52 -2.09 0.83
C THR A 715 -0.44 -1.57 2.27
N TYR A 716 0.71 -1.81 2.90
CA TYR A 716 1.04 -1.34 4.25
C TYR A 716 1.92 -0.09 4.13
N LEU A 717 1.37 1.06 4.48
CA LEU A 717 2.11 2.31 4.62
C LEU A 717 2.44 2.50 6.11
N SER A 718 3.71 2.41 6.47
CA SER A 718 4.17 2.46 7.87
C SER A 718 5.11 3.62 8.10
N THR A 719 4.92 4.35 9.20
CA THR A 719 5.78 5.46 9.63
C THR A 719 6.48 5.09 10.93
N TYR A 720 7.78 5.39 11.01
CA TYR A 720 8.64 5.07 12.14
C TYR A 720 9.26 6.35 12.68
N VAL A 721 8.92 6.71 13.92
CA VAL A 721 9.60 7.78 14.67
C VAL A 721 10.75 7.17 15.45
N LEU A 722 11.97 7.63 15.17
CA LEU A 722 13.20 7.13 15.76
C LEU A 722 13.56 7.96 17.01
N GLY A 723 14.02 7.29 18.07
CA GLY A 723 14.49 7.95 19.29
C GLY A 723 15.84 8.68 19.12
N ALA A 724 16.58 8.39 18.05
CA ALA A 724 17.83 9.04 17.69
C ALA A 724 17.94 9.15 16.16
N ALA A 725 18.67 10.15 15.68
CA ALA A 725 18.88 10.32 14.25
C ALA A 725 19.76 9.20 13.68
N THR A 726 19.41 8.70 12.50
CA THR A 726 20.16 7.66 11.78
C THR A 726 20.43 8.08 10.34
N THR A 727 21.48 7.52 9.74
CA THR A 727 21.83 7.70 8.33
C THR A 727 21.57 6.45 7.49
N ALA A 728 21.16 5.33 8.10
CA ALA A 728 20.88 4.09 7.41
C ALA A 728 19.84 3.22 8.14
N ALA A 729 19.10 2.42 7.39
CA ALA A 729 18.21 1.40 7.93
C ALA A 729 18.06 0.20 6.97
N ARG A 730 17.54 -0.90 7.50
CA ARG A 730 17.13 -2.10 6.75
C ARG A 730 15.62 -2.26 6.86
N ILE A 731 14.98 -2.78 5.82
CA ILE A 731 13.59 -3.25 5.90
C ILE A 731 13.62 -4.67 6.48
N LYS A 732 12.76 -4.93 7.48
CA LYS A 732 12.52 -6.27 8.02
C LYS A 732 11.04 -6.59 7.90
N VAL A 733 10.71 -7.46 6.94
CA VAL A 733 9.35 -7.94 6.73
C VAL A 733 9.14 -9.26 7.46
N ALA A 734 8.05 -9.39 8.21
CA ALA A 734 7.68 -10.62 8.86
C ALA A 734 6.24 -11.01 8.52
N ALA A 735 6.01 -12.28 8.21
CA ALA A 735 4.67 -12.83 7.99
C ALA A 735 4.52 -14.20 8.63
N ASN A 736 3.34 -14.52 9.14
CA ASN A 736 3.00 -15.85 9.63
C ASN A 736 1.72 -16.35 8.95
N THR A 737 1.62 -17.67 8.80
CA THR A 737 0.40 -18.36 8.36
C THR A 737 0.09 -19.52 9.30
N ASN A 738 -1.20 -19.79 9.54
CA ASN A 738 -1.65 -21.01 10.20
C ASN A 738 -1.82 -22.20 9.23
N ASN A 739 -1.65 -22.00 7.92
CA ASN A 739 -1.75 -23.02 6.90
C ASN A 739 -0.62 -22.87 5.86
N VAL A 740 0.34 -23.79 5.85
CA VAL A 740 1.52 -23.75 4.96
C VAL A 740 1.20 -23.91 3.46
N VAL A 741 -0.03 -24.33 3.12
CA VAL A 741 -0.55 -24.41 1.74
C VAL A 741 -1.06 -23.03 1.26
N SER A 742 -1.36 -22.13 2.18
CA SER A 742 -1.80 -20.77 1.91
C SER A 742 -0.80 -19.78 2.50
N VAL A 743 0.08 -19.26 1.65
CA VAL A 743 1.12 -18.30 2.06
C VAL A 743 0.96 -16.99 1.28
N PRO A 744 0.93 -15.83 1.95
CA PRO A 744 1.05 -14.54 1.27
C PRO A 744 2.51 -14.34 0.83
N PHE A 745 2.74 -13.37 -0.04
CA PHE A 745 4.10 -12.96 -0.40
C PHE A 745 4.18 -11.45 -0.51
N VAL A 746 5.37 -10.90 -0.23
CA VAL A 746 5.64 -9.47 -0.46
C VAL A 746 5.95 -9.28 -1.92
N GLN A 747 5.12 -8.50 -2.59
CA GLN A 747 5.30 -8.13 -3.98
C GLN A 747 6.40 -7.08 -4.10
N ASP A 748 6.28 -5.95 -3.41
CA ASP A 748 7.27 -4.88 -3.52
C ASP A 748 7.49 -4.19 -2.18
N VAL A 749 8.67 -3.59 -2.05
CA VAL A 749 9.08 -2.81 -0.89
C VAL A 749 9.63 -1.46 -1.31
N PHE A 750 9.25 -0.44 -0.56
CA PHE A 750 9.75 0.91 -0.68
C PHE A 750 10.13 1.42 0.71
N ILE A 751 11.25 2.12 0.81
CA ILE A 751 11.71 2.80 2.02
C ILE A 751 12.17 4.21 1.68
N SER A 752 11.84 5.16 2.54
CA SER A 752 12.31 6.54 2.44
C SER A 752 12.59 7.17 3.80
N ALA A 753 13.69 7.90 3.91
CA ALA A 753 13.93 8.88 4.96
C ALA A 753 13.06 10.13 4.72
N LEU A 754 12.43 10.63 5.78
CA LEU A 754 11.70 11.91 5.78
C LEU A 754 12.57 13.07 6.26
#